data_AF-A0A7K9SK38-F1
#
_entry.id   AF-A0A7K9SK38-F1
#
_cell.length_a   1.000
_cell.length_b   1.000
_cell.length_c   1.000
_cell.angle_alpha   90.00
_cell.angle_beta   90.00
_cell.angle_gamma   90.00
#
_symmetry.space_group_name_H-M   'P 1'
#
loop_
_entity.id
_entity.type
_entity.pdbx_description
1 polymer ?
#
loop_
_entity_poly.entity_id
_entity_poly.type
_entity_poly.pdbx_seq_one_letter_code
_entity_poly.pdbx_strand_id
1 'polypeptide(L)'
;FASVVYNKPLNRAQDSCSHRCGELLGTCSCQVTCQSLGICCPDYKEFCLQISPYSGSLMGGKDFLIENKILNASSVLMCRFKKKIITGGYVAKDGKAHCISPLLYETGFIPFEVSADGGLTFPYSGTWLSVHHSKVSDGEKCTLVNQTKWQYYGTPGTDGNLTLTWAHQAFAETHVNIEVWGYRETGDSYTENWLADWKYLYTLAREIPNTGKFSFIPEPAEGSYSTWDFGILRITPSGYSDGQSNILSVWSSGHALAWHLGKDFRNDPNAWATAKCIEWDRKEEKLPNFVEEIIDCPCTLAQARADTSRFHTDYGCDIEKGSVCTYHPGAVHCVRAIQASPQYASGQQCCYDSTGTQILTGDSTGGSTPDRAHDWGSPPFMKPPRIPGFSHWLYDVISFYYCCLWSDNCHFYMKRRPSSDCRMYRPPRAASAFGDPHFFTFDGLNFTFKGQGEYTLVESDLTSLRVQGRTQQARFPNGTAAQVTGLSAVAMQENDSDVIEVRYSEDLNLEVLLNQKVVDFSEQRWMDLEGVFLHYTADENVTVMFSSGSGVEIRGSGGFLSLTVLLPEKFVNHTQGLFGVMNGNTEDEYTFKNKTTMPVHASHRQLFEFGAHWAVENGTSLFTYDTESLLNHFFYGEKHNASFLPVFFPHEDPADPLVKEMVLFCDSDPFCRFDVLTTRSLQVGSSTRRSHQNHKLLVENLKPVISCGWLDHPTNGRKNGTNYLLGSTVSFICNQGYELTGSKERICQVTGAWSGDTPSC
;
A
#
# COMPACT_ATOMS: atom_id res chain seq x y z
N PHE A 1 42.23 -7.58 -0.05
CA PHE A 1 43.23 -8.15 0.88
C PHE A 1 44.11 -9.14 0.13
N ALA A 2 45.43 -8.99 0.23
CA ALA A 2 46.40 -9.94 -0.34
C ALA A 2 47.11 -10.70 0.80
N SER A 3 46.99 -12.03 0.75
CA SER A 3 47.91 -13.08 1.20
C SER A 3 48.72 -12.92 2.51
N VAL A 4 48.33 -13.68 3.54
CA VAL A 4 49.28 -14.39 4.43
C VAL A 4 48.72 -15.79 4.72
N VAL A 5 49.48 -16.81 4.31
CA VAL A 5 49.20 -18.23 4.55
C VAL A 5 49.67 -18.61 5.96
N TYR A 6 48.75 -19.09 6.79
CA TYR A 6 49.07 -19.93 7.95
C TYR A 6 48.15 -21.16 7.95
N ASN A 7 48.74 -22.33 7.79
CA ASN A 7 48.10 -23.63 7.96
C ASN A 7 47.57 -23.77 9.40
N LYS A 8 46.25 -23.86 9.56
CA LYS A 8 45.57 -24.37 10.76
C LYS A 8 44.57 -25.46 10.35
N PRO A 9 44.35 -26.47 11.21
CA PRO A 9 43.69 -27.72 10.85
C PRO A 9 42.20 -27.51 10.52
N LEU A 10 41.69 -28.29 9.55
CA LEU A 10 40.29 -28.34 9.14
C LEU A 10 39.39 -28.68 10.35
N ASN A 11 38.68 -27.68 10.89
CA ASN A 11 37.43 -27.89 11.60
C ASN A 11 36.29 -27.62 10.61
N ARG A 12 35.71 -28.70 10.07
CA ARG A 12 34.74 -28.72 8.95
C ARG A 12 33.32 -28.27 9.31
N ALA A 13 33.16 -27.38 10.30
CA ALA A 13 31.85 -27.05 10.90
C ALA A 13 31.51 -25.54 10.94
N GLN A 14 32.20 -24.66 10.20
CA GLN A 14 32.02 -23.20 10.34
C GLN A 14 31.15 -22.51 9.28
N ASP A 15 30.84 -23.17 8.15
CA ASP A 15 30.21 -22.52 6.99
C ASP A 15 28.96 -23.26 6.52
N SER A 16 27.86 -23.16 7.31
CA SER A 16 26.55 -23.73 6.98
C SER A 16 25.46 -22.68 7.11
N CYS A 17 24.48 -22.71 6.20
CA CYS A 17 23.30 -21.83 6.23
C CYS A 17 22.16 -22.28 7.15
N SER A 18 22.30 -23.43 7.82
CA SER A 18 21.30 -23.88 8.79
C SER A 18 21.10 -22.83 9.89
N HIS A 19 19.86 -22.34 10.06
CA HIS A 19 19.49 -21.23 10.95
C HIS A 19 20.18 -19.87 10.69
N ARG A 20 20.86 -19.70 9.55
CA ARG A 20 21.73 -18.55 9.27
C ARG A 20 21.44 -17.89 7.91
N CYS A 21 20.25 -18.10 7.36
CA CYS A 21 19.82 -17.43 6.14
C CYS A 21 19.82 -15.91 6.32
N GLY A 22 20.42 -15.20 5.37
CA GLY A 22 20.68 -13.76 5.45
C GLY A 22 22.05 -13.37 6.03
N GLU A 23 22.86 -14.32 6.50
CA GLU A 23 24.19 -14.02 7.06
C GLU A 23 25.32 -14.17 6.01
N LEU A 24 26.34 -13.31 6.11
CA LEU A 24 27.62 -13.48 5.42
C LEU A 24 28.54 -14.34 6.30
N LEU A 25 29.07 -15.45 5.76
CA LEU A 25 29.98 -16.35 6.47
C LEU A 25 31.44 -16.07 6.08
N GLY A 26 32.39 -16.65 6.79
CA GLY A 26 33.81 -16.38 6.59
C GLY A 26 34.33 -16.82 5.22
N THR A 27 33.81 -17.91 4.67
CA THR A 27 34.25 -18.47 3.37
C THR A 27 33.18 -18.49 2.28
N CYS A 28 31.92 -18.22 2.63
CA CYS A 28 30.77 -18.23 1.73
C CYS A 28 29.66 -17.31 2.24
N SER A 29 28.54 -17.21 1.54
CA SER A 29 27.41 -16.37 1.95
C SER A 29 26.09 -17.13 1.97
N CYS A 30 25.24 -16.81 2.95
CA CYS A 30 23.84 -17.23 3.05
C CYS A 30 22.87 -16.08 2.74
N GLN A 31 23.37 -14.97 2.20
CA GLN A 31 22.56 -13.85 1.72
C GLN A 31 22.03 -14.12 0.33
N VAL A 32 20.90 -13.50 -0.02
CA VAL A 32 20.24 -13.67 -1.33
C VAL A 32 21.14 -13.32 -2.51
N THR A 33 22.04 -12.35 -2.35
CA THR A 33 23.01 -11.91 -3.38
C THR A 33 24.09 -12.95 -3.68
N CYS A 34 24.26 -13.98 -2.83
CA CYS A 34 25.28 -14.99 -3.00
C CYS A 34 25.14 -15.75 -4.33
N GLN A 35 23.91 -15.89 -4.83
CA GLN A 35 23.61 -16.67 -6.03
C GLN A 35 24.16 -15.96 -7.25
N SER A 36 23.81 -14.69 -7.42
CA SER A 36 24.27 -13.84 -8.51
C SER A 36 25.79 -13.64 -8.49
N LEU A 37 26.39 -13.65 -7.29
CA LEU A 37 27.84 -13.52 -7.10
C LEU A 37 28.62 -14.84 -7.17
N GLY A 38 27.94 -16.00 -7.21
CA GLY A 38 28.60 -17.31 -7.23
C GLY A 38 29.38 -17.67 -5.95
N ILE A 39 29.01 -17.07 -4.80
CA ILE A 39 29.70 -17.25 -3.51
C ILE A 39 28.82 -17.92 -2.43
N CYS A 40 27.69 -18.52 -2.84
CA CYS A 40 26.82 -19.20 -1.89
C CYS A 40 27.52 -20.32 -1.14
N CYS A 41 27.14 -20.51 0.12
CA CYS A 41 27.50 -21.73 0.82
C CYS A 41 26.91 -22.95 0.09
N PRO A 42 27.60 -24.11 0.09
CA PRO A 42 27.15 -25.30 -0.64
C PRO A 42 25.73 -25.74 -0.27
N ASP A 43 25.31 -25.44 0.96
CA ASP A 43 24.01 -25.80 1.54
C ASP A 43 22.99 -24.65 1.54
N TYR A 44 23.26 -23.52 0.87
CA TYR A 44 22.36 -22.36 0.85
C TYR A 44 20.95 -22.72 0.36
N LYS A 45 20.84 -23.35 -0.82
CA LYS A 45 19.54 -23.79 -1.37
C LYS A 45 18.90 -24.91 -0.54
N GLU A 46 19.68 -25.57 0.32
CA GLU A 46 19.18 -26.63 1.19
C GLU A 46 18.45 -26.05 2.41
N PHE A 47 18.98 -24.97 3.00
CA PHE A 47 18.47 -24.38 4.25
C PHE A 47 17.68 -23.10 4.07
N CYS A 48 17.95 -22.32 3.03
CA CYS A 48 17.24 -21.08 2.72
C CYS A 48 16.19 -21.34 1.64
N LEU A 49 14.95 -21.52 2.10
CA LEU A 49 13.86 -22.04 1.30
C LEU A 49 13.29 -20.99 0.35
N GLN A 50 13.01 -21.43 -0.88
CA GLN A 50 12.09 -20.77 -1.80
C GLN A 50 10.75 -21.51 -1.75
N ILE A 51 9.65 -20.80 -2.00
CA ILE A 51 8.30 -21.34 -1.91
C ILE A 51 7.43 -20.84 -3.05
N SER A 52 6.44 -21.66 -3.43
CA SER A 52 5.41 -21.27 -4.39
C SER A 52 4.06 -21.92 -4.02
N PRO A 53 2.94 -21.18 -4.01
CA PRO A 53 2.91 -19.72 -4.00
C PRO A 53 3.65 -19.14 -2.78
N TYR A 54 4.12 -17.89 -2.87
CA TYR A 54 4.86 -17.24 -1.79
C TYR A 54 3.97 -16.43 -0.83
N SER A 55 2.70 -16.24 -1.19
CA SER A 55 1.73 -15.44 -0.45
C SER A 55 0.37 -16.14 -0.27
N GLY A 56 -0.42 -15.61 0.66
CA GLY A 56 -1.81 -15.99 0.81
C GLY A 56 -2.50 -15.21 1.92
N SER A 57 -3.81 -15.43 2.06
CA SER A 57 -4.64 -14.73 3.04
C SER A 57 -4.13 -14.96 4.46
N LEU A 58 -4.15 -13.91 5.28
CA LEU A 58 -3.91 -13.99 6.72
C LEU A 58 -4.87 -14.95 7.43
N MET A 59 -6.00 -15.34 6.81
CA MET A 59 -6.90 -16.34 7.36
C MET A 59 -6.32 -17.77 7.33
N GLY A 60 -5.21 -17.98 6.62
CA GLY A 60 -4.51 -19.25 6.53
C GLY A 60 -5.21 -20.29 5.66
N GLY A 61 -4.68 -21.51 5.69
CA GLY A 61 -5.21 -22.67 4.96
C GLY A 61 -4.73 -22.80 3.53
N LYS A 62 -3.87 -21.89 3.06
CA LYS A 62 -3.20 -22.00 1.75
C LYS A 62 -2.11 -23.07 1.79
N ASP A 63 -2.16 -24.01 0.86
CA ASP A 63 -1.09 -24.95 0.56
C ASP A 63 0.03 -24.26 -0.24
N PHE A 64 1.28 -24.46 0.18
CA PHE A 64 2.43 -24.02 -0.59
C PHE A 64 3.55 -25.05 -0.62
N LEU A 65 4.19 -25.14 -1.79
CA LEU A 65 5.33 -25.99 -2.08
C LEU A 65 6.62 -25.36 -1.54
N ILE A 66 7.46 -26.17 -0.90
CA ILE A 66 8.87 -25.86 -0.64
C ILE A 66 9.67 -26.25 -1.87
N GLU A 67 10.16 -25.24 -2.58
CA GLU A 67 10.90 -25.45 -3.82
C GLU A 67 12.28 -26.07 -3.55
N ASN A 68 12.76 -26.83 -4.54
CA ASN A 68 14.12 -27.39 -4.55
C ASN A 68 14.47 -28.32 -3.37
N LYS A 69 13.46 -28.79 -2.60
CA LYS A 69 13.64 -29.77 -1.53
C LYS A 69 12.86 -31.04 -1.81
N ILE A 70 13.58 -32.16 -1.91
CA ILE A 70 13.00 -33.50 -1.97
C ILE A 70 13.22 -34.14 -0.61
N LEU A 71 12.13 -34.54 0.04
CA LEU A 71 12.15 -35.26 1.31
C LEU A 71 11.66 -36.70 1.12
N ASN A 72 12.03 -37.56 2.07
CA ASN A 72 11.51 -38.92 2.08
C ASN A 72 10.00 -38.87 2.36
N ALA A 73 9.19 -39.64 1.63
CA ALA A 73 7.74 -39.71 1.81
C ALA A 73 7.32 -40.15 3.23
N SER A 74 8.22 -40.78 4.00
CA SER A 74 8.00 -41.13 5.41
C SER A 74 8.32 -40.02 6.41
N SER A 75 8.81 -38.86 5.96
CA SER A 75 9.15 -37.73 6.83
C SER A 75 7.89 -37.10 7.42
N VAL A 76 7.92 -36.77 8.71
CA VAL A 76 6.83 -36.04 9.37
C VAL A 76 7.14 -34.55 9.32
N LEU A 77 6.47 -33.85 8.41
CA LEU A 77 6.68 -32.43 8.18
C LEU A 77 5.88 -31.56 9.16
N MET A 78 6.58 -30.63 9.82
CA MET A 78 5.98 -29.59 10.65
C MET A 78 6.54 -28.23 10.23
N CYS A 79 5.68 -27.23 10.09
CA CYS A 79 6.08 -25.88 9.71
C CYS A 79 5.76 -24.93 10.88
N ARG A 80 6.69 -24.05 11.23
CA ARG A 80 6.61 -23.19 12.41
C ARG A 80 6.76 -21.73 12.02
N PHE A 81 5.70 -20.96 12.20
CA PHE A 81 5.65 -19.53 11.88
C PHE A 81 5.89 -18.70 13.14
N LYS A 82 6.68 -17.62 13.01
CA LYS A 82 7.09 -16.73 14.12
C LYS A 82 7.58 -17.47 15.37
N LYS A 83 8.24 -18.61 15.17
CA LYS A 83 8.75 -19.50 16.23
C LYS A 83 7.69 -20.02 17.20
N LYS A 84 6.39 -19.86 16.91
CA LYS A 84 5.29 -20.18 17.85
C LYS A 84 4.16 -20.99 17.22
N ILE A 85 3.72 -20.64 16.02
CA ILE A 85 2.52 -21.22 15.41
C ILE A 85 2.94 -22.44 14.59
N ILE A 86 2.54 -23.62 15.02
CA ILE A 86 2.86 -24.88 14.34
C ILE A 86 1.69 -25.29 13.46
N THR A 87 2.00 -25.71 12.24
CA THR A 87 1.07 -26.24 11.25
C THR A 87 1.63 -27.52 10.64
N GLY A 88 0.73 -28.37 10.15
CA GLY A 88 1.11 -29.60 9.47
C GLY A 88 1.66 -29.34 8.07
N GLY A 89 2.55 -30.21 7.63
CA GLY A 89 2.97 -30.32 6.24
C GLY A 89 2.88 -31.76 5.75
N TYR A 90 3.07 -31.98 4.46
CA TYR A 90 3.09 -33.32 3.88
C TYR A 90 4.10 -33.42 2.74
N VAL A 91 4.55 -34.64 2.46
CA VAL A 91 5.43 -34.93 1.32
C VAL A 91 4.57 -35.57 0.23
N ALA A 92 4.47 -34.91 -0.92
CA ALA A 92 3.76 -35.42 -2.08
C ALA A 92 4.44 -36.69 -2.65
N LYS A 93 3.73 -37.42 -3.53
CA LYS A 93 4.23 -38.68 -4.11
C LYS A 93 5.53 -38.53 -4.91
N ASP A 94 5.79 -37.33 -5.43
CA ASP A 94 7.01 -36.97 -6.13
C ASP A 94 8.15 -36.54 -5.19
N GLY A 95 7.94 -36.64 -3.87
CA GLY A 95 8.91 -36.30 -2.83
C GLY A 95 8.94 -34.82 -2.47
N LYS A 96 8.11 -33.98 -3.09
CA LYS A 96 8.05 -32.54 -2.80
C LYS A 96 7.38 -32.26 -1.47
N ALA A 97 7.95 -31.35 -0.70
CA ALA A 97 7.46 -30.98 0.62
C ALA A 97 6.47 -29.80 0.53
N HIS A 98 5.34 -29.91 1.22
CA HIS A 98 4.30 -28.89 1.29
C HIS A 98 4.04 -28.48 2.73
N CYS A 99 3.68 -27.22 2.93
CA CYS A 99 3.23 -26.66 4.20
C CYS A 99 1.86 -26.00 4.00
N ILE A 100 1.07 -25.94 5.07
CA ILE A 100 -0.19 -25.20 5.08
C ILE A 100 -0.03 -23.93 5.90
N SER A 101 -0.29 -22.75 5.31
CA SER A 101 -0.25 -21.47 6.04
C SER A 101 -1.22 -21.45 7.24
N PRO A 102 -0.82 -20.88 8.39
CA PRO A 102 -1.68 -20.79 9.56
C PRO A 102 -2.59 -19.56 9.50
N LEU A 103 -3.59 -19.52 10.40
CA LEU A 103 -4.30 -18.28 10.71
C LEU A 103 -3.33 -17.29 11.39
N LEU A 104 -3.33 -16.06 10.90
CA LEU A 104 -2.48 -14.95 11.30
C LEU A 104 -3.34 -13.72 11.60
N TYR A 105 -2.87 -12.88 12.52
CA TYR A 105 -3.53 -11.63 12.93
C TYR A 105 -2.77 -10.38 12.44
N GLU A 106 -1.96 -10.55 11.40
CA GLU A 106 -1.03 -9.54 10.87
C GLU A 106 -0.77 -9.75 9.38
N THR A 107 -0.37 -8.68 8.70
CA THR A 107 0.05 -8.64 7.29
C THR A 107 1.56 -8.44 7.18
N GLY A 108 2.13 -8.77 6.02
CA GLY A 108 3.56 -8.63 5.72
C GLY A 108 4.35 -9.94 5.75
N PHE A 109 5.67 -9.86 5.65
CA PHE A 109 6.53 -11.04 5.58
C PHE A 109 6.68 -11.71 6.95
N ILE A 110 6.22 -12.96 7.03
CA ILE A 110 6.23 -13.79 8.23
C ILE A 110 7.35 -14.82 8.11
N PRO A 111 8.35 -14.81 9.01
CA PRO A 111 9.37 -15.85 9.02
C PRO A 111 8.75 -17.19 9.41
N PHE A 112 9.11 -18.23 8.68
CA PHE A 112 8.75 -19.61 8.99
C PHE A 112 9.96 -20.54 8.92
N GLU A 113 9.86 -21.63 9.66
CA GLU A 113 10.87 -22.69 9.69
C GLU A 113 10.21 -24.04 9.43
N VAL A 114 10.98 -25.01 8.92
CA VAL A 114 10.47 -26.34 8.58
C VAL A 114 11.26 -27.42 9.31
N SER A 115 10.53 -28.40 9.82
CA SER A 115 11.04 -29.62 10.42
C SER A 115 10.64 -30.82 9.57
N ALA A 116 11.57 -31.75 9.36
CA ALA A 116 11.32 -33.05 8.71
C ALA A 116 11.35 -34.24 9.71
N ASP A 117 11.55 -33.95 10.99
CA ASP A 117 11.73 -34.94 12.07
C ASP A 117 10.61 -34.87 13.12
N GLY A 118 9.41 -34.43 12.72
CA GLY A 118 8.25 -34.34 13.60
C GLY A 118 8.30 -33.20 14.62
N GLY A 119 9.09 -32.16 14.34
CA GLY A 119 9.20 -30.95 15.17
C GLY A 119 10.34 -30.96 16.17
N LEU A 120 11.27 -31.92 16.11
CA LEU A 120 12.44 -31.96 17.01
C LEU A 120 13.46 -30.88 16.64
N THR A 121 13.69 -30.67 15.34
CA THR A 121 14.58 -29.62 14.81
C THR A 121 13.90 -28.82 13.69
N PHE A 122 14.27 -27.55 13.54
CA PHE A 122 13.73 -26.64 12.52
C PHE A 122 14.84 -25.97 11.69
N PRO A 123 15.69 -26.76 11.00
CA PRO A 123 16.92 -26.25 10.41
C PRO A 123 16.71 -25.43 9.13
N TYR A 124 15.55 -25.56 8.48
CA TYR A 124 15.21 -24.89 7.23
C TYR A 124 14.39 -23.64 7.51
N SER A 125 14.65 -22.53 6.81
CA SER A 125 13.96 -21.25 7.02
C SER A 125 13.57 -20.57 5.72
N GLY A 126 12.44 -19.87 5.74
CA GLY A 126 11.96 -19.04 4.65
C GLY A 126 11.03 -17.93 5.14
N THR A 127 10.42 -17.22 4.21
CA THR A 127 9.48 -16.12 4.48
C THR A 127 8.18 -16.33 3.72
N TRP A 128 7.05 -16.14 4.40
CA TRP A 128 5.69 -16.22 3.86
C TRP A 128 5.05 -14.84 3.85
N LEU A 129 4.48 -14.39 2.74
CA LEU A 129 3.77 -13.10 2.70
C LEU A 129 2.32 -13.29 3.16
N SER A 130 1.99 -12.77 4.35
CA SER A 130 0.62 -12.71 4.88
C SER A 130 -0.12 -11.52 4.31
N VAL A 131 -1.27 -11.77 3.68
CA VAL A 131 -1.98 -10.76 2.88
C VAL A 131 -3.37 -10.47 3.48
N HIS A 132 -3.76 -9.20 3.43
CA HIS A 132 -5.11 -8.76 3.79
C HIS A 132 -6.18 -9.57 3.02
N HIS A 133 -7.20 -10.07 3.72
CA HIS A 133 -8.17 -10.99 3.11
C HIS A 133 -8.93 -10.40 1.90
N SER A 134 -9.12 -9.08 1.83
CA SER A 134 -9.73 -8.42 0.67
C SER A 134 -8.78 -8.27 -0.52
N LYS A 135 -7.45 -8.33 -0.30
CA LYS A 135 -6.42 -8.06 -1.32
C LYS A 135 -5.90 -9.32 -2.03
N VAL A 136 -6.16 -10.53 -1.51
CA VAL A 136 -5.84 -11.77 -2.24
C VAL A 136 -6.72 -11.94 -3.47
N SER A 137 -6.23 -12.70 -4.46
CA SER A 137 -6.95 -12.92 -5.72
C SER A 137 -8.28 -13.65 -5.50
N ASP A 138 -9.26 -13.40 -6.36
CA ASP A 138 -10.58 -14.04 -6.26
C ASP A 138 -10.51 -15.56 -6.45
N GLY A 139 -9.48 -16.07 -7.14
CA GLY A 139 -9.24 -17.51 -7.29
C GLY A 139 -8.87 -18.22 -5.98
N GLU A 140 -8.47 -17.47 -4.94
CA GLU A 140 -8.15 -18.03 -3.62
C GLU A 140 -9.34 -18.05 -2.66
N LYS A 141 -10.44 -17.38 -3.03
CA LYS A 141 -11.61 -17.21 -2.18
C LYS A 141 -12.73 -18.12 -2.66
N CYS A 142 -13.64 -18.47 -1.76
CA CYS A 142 -14.97 -18.91 -2.17
C CYS A 142 -15.89 -17.69 -2.33
N THR A 143 -16.76 -17.74 -3.33
CA THR A 143 -17.63 -16.64 -3.74
C THR A 143 -19.04 -16.82 -3.19
N LEU A 144 -19.55 -15.78 -2.53
CA LEU A 144 -20.96 -15.66 -2.16
C LEU A 144 -21.75 -15.17 -3.37
N VAL A 145 -22.47 -16.08 -4.04
CA VAL A 145 -23.27 -15.71 -5.23
C VAL A 145 -24.37 -14.75 -4.80
N ASN A 146 -24.41 -13.56 -5.42
CA ASN A 146 -25.24 -12.43 -5.00
C ASN A 146 -25.02 -12.08 -3.54
N GLN A 147 -23.83 -11.58 -3.20
CA GLN A 147 -23.44 -11.23 -1.83
C GLN A 147 -24.43 -10.30 -1.13
N THR A 148 -25.10 -9.38 -1.87
CA THR A 148 -26.18 -8.56 -1.32
C THR A 148 -27.30 -9.42 -0.73
N LYS A 149 -27.73 -10.48 -1.42
CA LYS A 149 -28.74 -11.39 -0.89
C LYS A 149 -28.32 -12.06 0.42
N TRP A 150 -27.05 -12.43 0.58
CA TRP A 150 -26.52 -13.00 1.83
C TRP A 150 -26.60 -11.99 2.98
N GLN A 151 -26.18 -10.75 2.71
CA GLN A 151 -26.06 -9.68 3.71
C GLN A 151 -27.38 -8.98 4.04
N TYR A 152 -28.46 -9.28 3.32
CA TYR A 152 -29.79 -8.72 3.59
C TYR A 152 -30.84 -9.82 3.81
N TYR A 153 -30.42 -11.08 3.88
CA TYR A 153 -31.35 -12.21 3.89
C TYR A 153 -32.37 -12.11 5.06
N GLY A 154 -33.65 -12.13 4.72
CA GLY A 154 -34.76 -11.90 5.67
C GLY A 154 -35.33 -10.49 5.64
N THR A 155 -34.74 -9.55 4.88
CA THR A 155 -35.39 -8.29 4.50
C THR A 155 -36.22 -8.47 3.22
N PRO A 156 -37.18 -7.58 2.92
CA PRO A 156 -38.05 -7.73 1.74
C PRO A 156 -37.28 -7.96 0.44
N GLY A 157 -37.65 -9.02 -0.30
CA GLY A 157 -37.08 -9.33 -1.62
C GLY A 157 -35.76 -10.10 -1.61
N THR A 158 -35.30 -10.59 -0.45
CA THR A 158 -33.99 -11.25 -0.31
C THR A 158 -34.06 -12.73 0.09
N ASP A 159 -35.26 -13.31 0.15
CA ASP A 159 -35.49 -14.69 0.57
C ASP A 159 -35.11 -15.75 -0.50
N GLY A 160 -35.14 -17.03 -0.11
CA GLY A 160 -34.94 -18.19 -0.97
C GLY A 160 -33.53 -18.78 -0.85
N ASN A 161 -33.03 -19.38 -1.94
CA ASN A 161 -31.73 -20.06 -1.90
C ASN A 161 -30.55 -19.07 -1.85
N LEU A 162 -29.57 -19.38 -1.00
CA LEU A 162 -28.22 -18.84 -1.06
C LEU A 162 -27.31 -19.85 -1.76
N THR A 163 -26.24 -19.38 -2.37
CA THR A 163 -25.31 -20.22 -3.14
C THR A 163 -23.88 -19.77 -2.95
N LEU A 164 -23.03 -20.71 -2.55
CA LEU A 164 -21.60 -20.56 -2.39
C LEU A 164 -20.89 -21.34 -3.50
N THR A 165 -19.84 -20.77 -4.08
CA THR A 165 -19.02 -21.44 -5.10
C THR A 165 -17.53 -21.34 -4.77
N TRP A 166 -16.75 -22.33 -5.17
CA TRP A 166 -15.30 -22.37 -4.99
C TRP A 166 -14.64 -23.14 -6.13
N ALA A 167 -13.33 -22.96 -6.30
CA ALA A 167 -12.54 -23.80 -7.20
C ALA A 167 -12.48 -25.23 -6.65
N HIS A 168 -13.18 -26.18 -7.26
CA HIS A 168 -13.23 -27.56 -6.77
C HIS A 168 -11.85 -28.22 -6.69
N GLN A 169 -10.90 -27.79 -7.53
CA GLN A 169 -9.51 -28.26 -7.53
C GLN A 169 -8.69 -27.78 -6.33
N ALA A 170 -9.22 -26.88 -5.49
CA ALA A 170 -8.56 -26.46 -4.26
C ALA A 170 -8.40 -27.60 -3.24
N PHE A 171 -9.17 -28.68 -3.39
CA PHE A 171 -9.10 -29.87 -2.54
C PHE A 171 -8.98 -31.12 -3.40
N ALA A 172 -8.12 -32.06 -3.00
CA ALA A 172 -7.99 -33.35 -3.68
C ALA A 172 -9.08 -34.35 -3.23
N GLU A 173 -9.71 -34.08 -2.09
CA GLU A 173 -10.72 -34.90 -1.47
C GLU A 173 -12.07 -34.80 -2.21
N THR A 174 -12.79 -35.92 -2.20
CA THR A 174 -14.10 -36.04 -2.87
C THR A 174 -15.24 -35.38 -2.10
N HIS A 175 -15.04 -35.10 -0.81
CA HIS A 175 -16.03 -34.49 0.07
C HIS A 175 -15.41 -33.40 0.93
N VAL A 176 -16.18 -32.34 1.18
CA VAL A 176 -15.80 -31.16 1.96
C VAL A 176 -16.81 -30.88 3.07
N ASN A 177 -16.39 -30.10 4.06
CA ASN A 177 -17.23 -29.48 5.07
C ASN A 177 -17.32 -27.98 4.77
N ILE A 178 -18.44 -27.36 5.12
CA ILE A 178 -18.62 -25.91 5.12
C ILE A 178 -18.91 -25.47 6.55
N GLU A 179 -18.06 -24.61 7.08
CA GLU A 179 -18.10 -24.13 8.46
C GLU A 179 -18.38 -22.63 8.52
N VAL A 180 -19.03 -22.20 9.59
CA VAL A 180 -19.29 -20.80 9.90
C VAL A 180 -18.35 -20.35 11.01
N TRP A 181 -17.62 -19.29 10.77
CA TRP A 181 -16.67 -18.69 11.70
C TRP A 181 -17.07 -17.24 12.00
N GLY A 182 -16.97 -16.86 13.27
CA GLY A 182 -17.19 -15.51 13.73
C GLY A 182 -15.89 -14.89 14.24
N TYR A 183 -15.81 -13.56 14.16
CA TYR A 183 -14.74 -12.78 14.76
C TYR A 183 -15.30 -11.87 15.86
N ARG A 184 -14.58 -11.78 16.97
CA ARG A 184 -14.89 -10.83 18.05
C ARG A 184 -13.61 -10.35 18.71
N GLU A 185 -13.77 -9.34 19.55
CA GLU A 185 -12.71 -8.84 20.42
C GLU A 185 -13.19 -8.88 21.87
N THR A 186 -12.33 -9.35 22.76
CA THR A 186 -12.64 -9.63 24.17
C THR A 186 -11.68 -8.89 25.09
N GLY A 187 -12.07 -8.68 26.35
CA GLY A 187 -11.33 -7.82 27.27
C GLY A 187 -11.79 -6.36 27.23
N ASP A 188 -11.00 -5.48 27.84
CA ASP A 188 -11.28 -4.07 27.99
C ASP A 188 -10.56 -3.27 26.90
N SER A 189 -11.31 -2.42 26.17
CA SER A 189 -10.76 -1.63 25.07
C SER A 189 -9.57 -0.77 25.49
N TYR A 190 -8.56 -0.72 24.63
CA TYR A 190 -7.27 -0.04 24.79
C TYR A 190 -6.45 -0.47 26.02
N THR A 191 -6.59 -1.74 26.43
CA THR A 191 -5.75 -2.35 27.48
C THR A 191 -5.00 -3.58 26.98
N GLU A 192 -4.06 -4.08 27.78
CA GLU A 192 -3.28 -5.29 27.44
C GLU A 192 -4.11 -6.59 27.40
N ASN A 193 -5.31 -6.60 27.99
CA ASN A 193 -6.19 -7.77 27.96
C ASN A 193 -7.15 -7.76 26.75
N TRP A 194 -7.09 -6.72 25.90
CA TRP A 194 -7.90 -6.62 24.69
C TRP A 194 -7.34 -7.56 23.62
N LEU A 195 -8.08 -8.62 23.31
CA LEU A 195 -7.61 -9.71 22.46
C LEU A 195 -8.60 -10.01 21.34
N ALA A 196 -8.05 -10.23 20.15
CA ALA A 196 -8.78 -10.74 18.99
C ALA A 196 -9.06 -12.24 19.15
N ASP A 197 -10.27 -12.67 18.78
CA ASP A 197 -10.72 -14.05 18.94
C ASP A 197 -11.53 -14.52 17.71
N TRP A 198 -10.93 -15.42 16.94
CA TRP A 198 -11.61 -16.20 15.91
C TRP A 198 -12.31 -17.41 16.51
N LYS A 199 -13.62 -17.51 16.29
CA LYS A 199 -14.43 -18.56 16.88
C LYS A 199 -15.14 -19.38 15.81
N TYR A 200 -14.87 -20.69 15.81
CA TYR A 200 -15.73 -21.65 15.13
C TYR A 200 -17.13 -21.63 15.78
N LEU A 201 -18.17 -21.48 14.96
CA LEU A 201 -19.56 -21.48 15.43
C LEU A 201 -20.18 -22.86 15.25
N TYR A 202 -20.32 -23.30 14.00
CA TYR A 202 -20.87 -24.61 13.66
C TYR A 202 -20.54 -24.99 12.21
N THR A 203 -20.74 -26.26 11.87
CA THR A 203 -20.59 -26.79 10.52
C THR A 203 -21.95 -26.72 9.81
N LEU A 204 -22.05 -25.84 8.82
CA LEU A 204 -23.26 -25.61 8.02
C LEU A 204 -23.60 -26.82 7.15
N ALA A 205 -22.59 -27.49 6.59
CA ALA A 205 -22.77 -28.69 5.78
C ALA A 205 -21.59 -29.65 5.99
N ARG A 206 -21.87 -30.93 6.19
CA ARG A 206 -20.87 -31.98 6.46
C ARG A 206 -20.80 -32.97 5.32
N GLU A 207 -19.59 -33.41 5.02
CA GLU A 207 -19.30 -34.49 4.07
C GLU A 207 -20.08 -34.33 2.75
N ILE A 208 -20.16 -33.10 2.23
CA ILE A 208 -20.86 -32.85 0.97
C ILE A 208 -19.93 -33.14 -0.21
N PRO A 209 -20.43 -33.64 -1.35
CA PRO A 209 -19.60 -33.84 -2.53
C PRO A 209 -18.90 -32.55 -2.99
N ASN A 210 -17.60 -32.63 -3.25
CA ASN A 210 -16.77 -31.51 -3.73
C ASN A 210 -17.08 -31.20 -5.20
N THR A 211 -18.20 -30.51 -5.44
CA THR A 211 -18.65 -30.12 -6.79
C THR A 211 -18.31 -28.67 -7.14
N GLY A 212 -17.65 -27.93 -6.23
CA GLY A 212 -17.38 -26.49 -6.38
C GLY A 212 -18.59 -25.59 -6.13
N LYS A 213 -19.72 -26.13 -5.68
CA LYS A 213 -20.95 -25.38 -5.43
C LYS A 213 -21.76 -25.99 -4.28
N PHE A 214 -22.35 -25.13 -3.46
CA PHE A 214 -23.31 -25.49 -2.42
C PHE A 214 -24.46 -24.49 -2.40
N SER A 215 -25.70 -24.98 -2.32
CA SER A 215 -26.89 -24.15 -2.24
C SER A 215 -27.80 -24.66 -1.13
N PHE A 216 -28.37 -23.74 -0.35
CA PHE A 216 -29.28 -24.07 0.75
C PHE A 216 -30.27 -22.93 0.97
N ILE A 217 -31.35 -23.22 1.71
CA ILE A 217 -32.25 -22.22 2.26
C ILE A 217 -31.81 -21.97 3.71
N PRO A 218 -31.35 -20.75 4.05
CA PRO A 218 -30.95 -20.42 5.41
C PRO A 218 -32.06 -20.56 6.43
N GLU A 219 -31.75 -21.21 7.54
CA GLU A 219 -32.51 -21.15 8.79
C GLU A 219 -31.73 -20.34 9.83
N PRO A 220 -32.42 -19.61 10.74
CA PRO A 220 -31.76 -18.95 11.87
C PRO A 220 -30.88 -19.92 12.67
N ALA A 221 -29.68 -19.48 13.06
CA ALA A 221 -28.77 -20.32 13.82
C ALA A 221 -29.32 -20.65 15.22
N GLU A 222 -28.89 -21.78 15.78
CA GLU A 222 -29.38 -22.24 17.08
C GLU A 222 -28.69 -21.54 18.26
N GLY A 223 -29.47 -21.30 19.32
CA GLY A 223 -28.96 -20.84 20.62
C GLY A 223 -28.21 -19.52 20.55
N SER A 224 -27.03 -19.46 21.17
CA SER A 224 -26.21 -18.24 21.21
C SER A 224 -25.55 -17.91 19.87
N TYR A 225 -25.53 -18.82 18.89
CA TYR A 225 -24.86 -18.55 17.63
C TYR A 225 -25.58 -17.47 16.83
N SER A 226 -26.91 -17.40 16.86
CA SER A 226 -27.68 -16.37 16.12
C SER A 226 -27.42 -14.92 16.53
N THR A 227 -26.53 -14.67 17.48
CA THR A 227 -26.10 -13.34 17.94
C THR A 227 -24.81 -12.86 17.26
N TRP A 228 -24.24 -13.67 16.36
CA TRP A 228 -23.06 -13.32 15.58
C TRP A 228 -23.48 -12.65 14.28
N ASP A 229 -23.21 -11.35 14.22
CA ASP A 229 -23.73 -10.49 13.16
C ASP A 229 -22.73 -10.32 11.99
N PHE A 230 -21.49 -10.73 12.21
CA PHE A 230 -20.38 -10.69 11.26
C PHE A 230 -19.59 -12.01 11.31
N GLY A 231 -19.20 -12.50 10.13
CA GLY A 231 -18.38 -13.70 10.04
C GLY A 231 -17.99 -14.07 8.62
N ILE A 232 -17.48 -15.29 8.51
CA ILE A 232 -16.86 -15.84 7.30
C ILE A 232 -17.24 -17.31 7.17
N LEU A 233 -17.36 -17.79 5.93
CA LEU A 233 -17.47 -19.22 5.63
C LEU A 233 -16.11 -19.81 5.33
N ARG A 234 -15.84 -21.00 5.89
CA ARG A 234 -14.64 -21.79 5.64
C ARG A 234 -15.01 -23.12 5.02
N ILE A 235 -14.35 -23.47 3.93
CA ILE A 235 -14.48 -24.79 3.29
C ILE A 235 -13.22 -25.58 3.62
N THR A 236 -13.40 -26.81 4.11
CA THR A 236 -12.29 -27.70 4.50
C THR A 236 -12.53 -29.11 3.95
N PRO A 237 -11.47 -29.92 3.76
CA PRO A 237 -11.65 -31.34 3.49
C PRO A 237 -12.40 -32.06 4.62
N SER A 238 -13.29 -32.98 4.25
CA SER A 238 -14.15 -33.71 5.19
C SER A 238 -13.41 -34.53 6.26
N GLY A 239 -12.15 -34.89 6.01
CA GLY A 239 -11.33 -35.67 6.94
C GLY A 239 -10.86 -34.91 8.19
N TYR A 240 -11.02 -33.59 8.24
CA TYR A 240 -10.65 -32.79 9.39
C TYR A 240 -11.79 -32.68 10.41
N SER A 241 -11.40 -32.52 11.68
CA SER A 241 -12.37 -32.25 12.75
C SER A 241 -12.95 -30.84 12.65
N ASP A 242 -14.19 -30.68 13.11
CA ASP A 242 -14.88 -29.39 13.11
C ASP A 242 -14.06 -28.32 13.83
N GLY A 243 -13.91 -27.16 13.18
CA GLY A 243 -13.27 -26.01 13.82
C GLY A 243 -11.77 -26.16 14.02
N GLN A 244 -11.15 -27.23 13.50
CA GLN A 244 -9.71 -27.44 13.60
C GLN A 244 -8.95 -26.27 12.96
N SER A 245 -7.97 -25.72 13.67
CA SER A 245 -7.17 -24.58 13.21
C SER A 245 -5.98 -25.00 12.35
N ASN A 246 -5.48 -24.08 11.53
CA ASN A 246 -4.26 -24.24 10.71
C ASN A 246 -4.29 -25.48 9.78
N ILE A 247 -5.40 -25.68 9.08
CA ILE A 247 -5.61 -26.77 8.11
C ILE A 247 -5.93 -26.21 6.73
N LEU A 248 -5.77 -27.06 5.69
CA LEU A 248 -6.10 -26.71 4.31
C LEU A 248 -7.53 -26.17 4.23
N SER A 249 -7.67 -24.92 3.77
CA SER A 249 -8.94 -24.21 3.81
C SER A 249 -9.08 -23.20 2.68
N VAL A 250 -10.31 -23.01 2.20
CA VAL A 250 -10.71 -21.89 1.35
C VAL A 250 -11.75 -21.07 2.10
N TRP A 251 -11.63 -19.74 2.05
CA TRP A 251 -12.45 -18.84 2.86
C TRP A 251 -13.26 -17.89 1.99
N SER A 252 -14.41 -17.45 2.49
CA SER A 252 -15.16 -16.34 1.90
C SER A 252 -14.56 -15.00 2.31
N SER A 253 -14.97 -13.93 1.65
CA SER A 253 -14.79 -12.59 2.23
C SER A 253 -15.63 -12.44 3.51
N GLY A 254 -15.18 -11.52 4.38
CA GLY A 254 -15.99 -10.99 5.47
C GLY A 254 -17.34 -10.49 4.96
N HIS A 255 -18.41 -10.83 5.66
CA HIS A 255 -19.75 -10.35 5.32
C HIS A 255 -20.67 -10.31 6.55
N ALA A 256 -21.70 -9.48 6.47
CA ALA A 256 -22.77 -9.46 7.45
C ALA A 256 -23.57 -10.78 7.40
N LEU A 257 -23.84 -11.37 8.56
CA LEU A 257 -24.47 -12.69 8.72
C LEU A 257 -26.01 -12.62 8.83
N ALA A 258 -26.66 -11.72 8.09
CA ALA A 258 -28.13 -11.57 8.12
C ALA A 258 -28.90 -12.91 7.96
N TRP A 259 -28.41 -13.77 7.08
CA TRP A 259 -28.97 -15.10 6.83
C TRP A 259 -28.93 -16.06 8.03
N HIS A 260 -28.05 -15.81 8.97
CA HIS A 260 -27.78 -16.61 10.16
C HIS A 260 -28.47 -16.06 11.41
N LEU A 261 -28.89 -14.77 11.40
CA LEU A 261 -29.54 -14.11 12.53
C LEU A 261 -30.87 -14.75 12.94
N GLY A 262 -31.25 -14.48 14.19
CA GLY A 262 -32.41 -15.02 14.89
C GLY A 262 -33.77 -14.64 14.29
N LYS A 263 -34.83 -15.27 14.81
CA LYS A 263 -36.22 -15.01 14.40
C LYS A 263 -36.66 -13.57 14.69
N ASP A 264 -36.09 -12.93 15.69
CA ASP A 264 -36.28 -11.52 16.00
C ASP A 264 -35.87 -10.62 14.82
N PHE A 265 -34.69 -10.84 14.24
CA PHE A 265 -34.27 -10.16 13.01
C PHE A 265 -35.21 -10.50 11.84
N ARG A 266 -35.62 -11.76 11.69
CA ARG A 266 -36.53 -12.15 10.58
C ARG A 266 -37.92 -11.52 10.66
N ASN A 267 -38.43 -11.32 11.87
CA ASN A 267 -39.76 -10.77 12.09
C ASN A 267 -39.78 -9.26 11.86
N ASP A 268 -38.73 -8.55 12.32
CA ASP A 268 -38.61 -7.11 12.15
C ASP A 268 -37.12 -6.69 12.07
N PRO A 269 -36.51 -6.75 10.87
CA PRO A 269 -35.10 -6.40 10.68
C PRO A 269 -34.80 -4.96 11.10
N ASN A 270 -35.74 -4.04 10.88
CA ASN A 270 -35.55 -2.61 11.16
C ASN A 270 -35.54 -2.33 12.66
N ALA A 271 -36.49 -2.89 13.42
CA ALA A 271 -36.51 -2.75 14.88
C ALA A 271 -35.27 -3.40 15.52
N TRP A 272 -34.86 -4.57 15.04
CA TRP A 272 -33.66 -5.26 15.51
C TRP A 272 -32.40 -4.42 15.27
N ALA A 273 -32.23 -3.91 14.04
CA ALA A 273 -31.08 -3.09 13.66
C ALA A 273 -31.05 -1.75 14.40
N THR A 274 -32.22 -1.15 14.65
CA THR A 274 -32.36 0.07 15.47
C THR A 274 -31.84 -0.18 16.89
N ALA A 275 -32.23 -1.29 17.53
CA ALA A 275 -31.74 -1.63 18.87
C ALA A 275 -30.22 -1.81 18.91
N LYS A 276 -29.65 -2.49 17.90
CA LYS A 276 -28.19 -2.67 17.77
C LYS A 276 -27.45 -1.35 17.52
N CYS A 277 -28.00 -0.46 16.69
CA CYS A 277 -27.44 0.86 16.42
C CYS A 277 -27.36 1.71 17.71
N ILE A 278 -28.44 1.73 18.51
CA ILE A 278 -28.48 2.46 19.79
C ILE A 278 -27.50 1.85 20.80
N GLU A 279 -27.39 0.51 20.86
CA GLU A 279 -26.43 -0.15 21.72
C GLU A 279 -24.98 0.19 21.34
N TRP A 280 -24.68 0.18 20.03
CA TRP A 280 -23.38 0.58 19.49
C TRP A 280 -23.07 2.05 19.82
N ASP A 281 -23.99 2.98 19.59
CA ASP A 281 -23.78 4.41 19.89
C ASP A 281 -23.40 4.64 21.35
N ARG A 282 -24.07 3.94 22.27
CA ARG A 282 -23.79 4.01 23.72
C ARG A 282 -22.44 3.38 24.09
N LYS A 283 -21.97 2.36 23.37
CA LYS A 283 -20.62 1.80 23.57
C LYS A 283 -19.56 2.75 23.05
N GLU A 284 -19.80 3.31 21.87
CA GLU A 284 -18.92 4.25 21.19
C GLU A 284 -18.67 5.51 22.02
N GLU A 285 -19.70 6.01 22.71
CA GLU A 285 -19.60 7.15 23.63
C GLU A 285 -18.61 6.95 24.78
N LYS A 286 -18.33 5.69 25.14
CA LYS A 286 -17.40 5.35 26.24
C LYS A 286 -15.98 5.15 25.77
N LEU A 287 -15.75 5.06 24.46
CA LEU A 287 -14.43 4.86 23.89
C LEU A 287 -13.72 6.20 23.72
N PRO A 288 -12.37 6.20 23.74
CA PRO A 288 -11.59 7.40 23.44
C PRO A 288 -11.94 8.00 22.08
N ASN A 289 -11.86 9.33 22.03
CA ASN A 289 -11.94 10.09 20.77
C ASN A 289 -10.62 9.91 20.00
N PHE A 290 -10.73 9.48 18.75
CA PHE A 290 -9.59 9.24 17.86
C PHE A 290 -9.51 10.25 16.71
N VAL A 291 -10.52 11.11 16.53
CA VAL A 291 -10.66 12.02 15.39
C VAL A 291 -9.56 13.10 15.37
N GLU A 292 -8.94 13.40 16.52
CA GLU A 292 -7.85 14.37 16.59
C GLU A 292 -6.50 13.82 16.07
N GLU A 293 -6.35 12.49 15.91
CA GLU A 293 -5.10 11.88 15.45
C GLU A 293 -5.07 11.52 13.96
N ILE A 294 -6.23 11.48 13.31
CA ILE A 294 -6.34 11.07 11.92
C ILE A 294 -6.01 12.24 10.99
N ILE A 295 -5.49 11.90 9.81
CA ILE A 295 -5.17 12.89 8.79
C ILE A 295 -6.45 13.49 8.18
N ASP A 296 -6.42 14.79 7.91
CA ASP A 296 -7.49 15.47 7.16
C ASP A 296 -7.56 14.96 5.72
N CYS A 297 -8.80 14.85 5.22
CA CYS A 297 -9.04 14.53 3.82
C CYS A 297 -8.57 15.65 2.88
N PRO A 298 -8.04 15.30 1.70
CA PRO A 298 -7.86 16.24 0.61
C PRO A 298 -9.18 16.97 0.29
N CYS A 299 -9.10 18.25 -0.05
CA CYS A 299 -10.31 19.04 -0.29
C CYS A 299 -11.00 18.72 -1.62
N THR A 300 -10.27 18.13 -2.58
CA THR A 300 -10.78 17.82 -3.91
C THR A 300 -10.33 16.44 -4.37
N LEU A 301 -11.10 15.82 -5.27
CA LEU A 301 -10.73 14.55 -5.89
C LEU A 301 -9.39 14.64 -6.65
N ALA A 302 -9.07 15.79 -7.25
CA ALA A 302 -7.79 16.01 -7.92
C ALA A 302 -6.61 15.94 -6.95
N GLN A 303 -6.72 16.59 -5.78
CA GLN A 303 -5.72 16.49 -4.71
C GLN A 303 -5.62 15.06 -4.17
N ALA A 304 -6.76 14.38 -3.97
CA ALA A 304 -6.79 13.02 -3.45
C ALA A 304 -6.07 12.00 -4.34
N ARG A 305 -6.16 12.18 -5.67
CA ARG A 305 -5.47 11.34 -6.65
C ARG A 305 -4.01 11.73 -6.88
N ALA A 306 -3.64 12.94 -6.48
CA ALA A 306 -2.28 13.47 -6.61
C ALA A 306 -1.41 13.18 -5.37
N ASP A 307 -2.02 13.09 -4.18
CA ASP A 307 -1.35 12.75 -2.93
C ASP A 307 -1.27 11.24 -2.70
N THR A 308 -0.55 10.58 -3.59
CA THR A 308 -0.33 9.12 -3.61
C THR A 308 0.57 8.64 -2.47
N SER A 309 1.23 9.56 -1.77
CA SER A 309 2.12 9.26 -0.64
C SER A 309 1.39 9.00 0.68
N ARG A 310 0.22 9.63 0.85
CA ARG A 310 -0.58 9.55 2.09
C ARG A 310 -1.93 8.90 1.88
N PHE A 311 -2.44 8.88 0.65
CA PHE A 311 -3.72 8.30 0.30
C PHE A 311 -3.60 7.29 -0.83
N HIS A 312 -4.47 6.28 -0.79
CA HIS A 312 -4.58 5.28 -1.83
C HIS A 312 -6.04 4.99 -2.14
N THR A 313 -6.34 4.64 -3.39
CA THR A 313 -7.69 4.30 -3.83
C THR A 313 -8.32 3.19 -2.98
N ASP A 314 -9.58 3.40 -2.59
CA ASP A 314 -10.41 2.42 -1.90
C ASP A 314 -10.93 1.36 -2.88
N TYR A 315 -10.74 0.08 -2.58
CA TYR A 315 -11.12 -1.01 -3.48
C TYR A 315 -12.63 -1.21 -3.62
N GLY A 316 -13.45 -0.64 -2.73
CA GLY A 316 -14.91 -0.65 -2.77
C GLY A 316 -15.52 0.57 -3.46
N CYS A 317 -14.75 1.62 -3.76
CA CYS A 317 -15.22 2.83 -4.43
C CYS A 317 -14.10 3.44 -5.30
N ASP A 318 -13.90 2.82 -6.46
CA ASP A 318 -12.86 3.13 -7.44
C ASP A 318 -13.51 3.43 -8.79
N ILE A 319 -13.37 4.68 -9.27
CA ILE A 319 -13.93 5.16 -10.54
C ILE A 319 -13.27 4.47 -11.75
N GLU A 320 -11.98 4.14 -11.67
CA GLU A 320 -11.25 3.45 -12.72
C GLU A 320 -11.75 2.01 -12.90
N LYS A 321 -12.26 1.40 -11.84
CA LYS A 321 -12.86 0.04 -11.85
C LYS A 321 -14.38 0.03 -11.98
N GLY A 322 -15.03 1.19 -11.97
CA GLY A 322 -16.49 1.30 -12.00
C GLY A 322 -17.18 0.67 -10.77
N SER A 323 -16.52 0.75 -9.61
CA SER A 323 -17.02 0.10 -8.38
C SER A 323 -18.29 0.76 -7.86
N VAL A 324 -19.17 -0.04 -7.26
CA VAL A 324 -20.39 0.47 -6.62
C VAL A 324 -20.03 0.88 -5.19
N CYS A 325 -19.91 2.18 -4.95
CA CYS A 325 -19.62 2.83 -3.68
C CYS A 325 -20.72 2.58 -2.63
N THR A 326 -20.87 1.32 -2.21
CA THR A 326 -22.05 0.78 -1.51
C THR A 326 -22.30 1.46 -0.17
N TYR A 327 -21.23 1.79 0.55
CA TYR A 327 -21.28 2.49 1.84
C TYR A 327 -21.22 4.01 1.71
N HIS A 328 -21.06 4.54 0.48
CA HIS A 328 -20.95 5.97 0.21
C HIS A 328 -21.85 6.40 -0.96
N PRO A 329 -23.19 6.36 -0.80
CA PRO A 329 -24.11 6.77 -1.84
C PRO A 329 -23.83 8.21 -2.32
N GLY A 330 -23.72 8.39 -3.63
CA GLY A 330 -23.38 9.67 -4.27
C GLY A 330 -21.89 9.87 -4.53
N ALA A 331 -21.02 9.06 -3.93
CA ALA A 331 -19.59 9.05 -4.26
C ALA A 331 -19.34 8.35 -5.60
N VAL A 332 -18.32 8.81 -6.32
CA VAL A 332 -17.78 8.14 -7.50
C VAL A 332 -16.39 7.56 -7.26
N HIS A 333 -15.68 8.07 -6.25
CA HIS A 333 -14.34 7.64 -5.90
C HIS A 333 -14.09 7.92 -4.42
N CYS A 334 -13.43 6.99 -3.74
CA CYS A 334 -12.91 7.19 -2.40
C CYS A 334 -11.42 6.84 -2.33
N VAL A 335 -10.70 7.52 -1.46
CA VAL A 335 -9.34 7.17 -1.06
C VAL A 335 -9.31 6.89 0.43
N ARG A 336 -8.38 6.05 0.87
CA ARG A 336 -8.07 5.78 2.27
C ARG A 336 -6.70 6.36 2.60
N ALA A 337 -6.57 6.93 3.79
CA ALA A 337 -5.25 7.18 4.36
C ALA A 337 -4.48 5.86 4.42
N ILE A 338 -3.20 5.89 4.09
CA ILE A 338 -2.35 4.69 4.08
C ILE A 338 -1.98 4.27 5.51
N GLN A 339 -1.78 5.26 6.38
CA GLN A 339 -1.35 5.06 7.75
C GLN A 339 -2.54 5.13 8.71
N ALA A 340 -2.53 4.21 9.66
CA ALA A 340 -3.37 4.29 10.83
C ALA A 340 -2.86 5.34 11.83
N SER A 341 -3.76 5.89 12.63
CA SER A 341 -3.39 6.81 13.71
C SER A 341 -2.47 6.12 14.73
N PRO A 342 -1.47 6.83 15.31
CA PRO A 342 -0.46 6.20 16.14
C PRO A 342 -1.01 5.54 17.41
N GLN A 343 -1.90 6.21 18.16
CA GLN A 343 -2.41 5.69 19.44
C GLN A 343 -3.58 4.75 19.21
N TYR A 344 -4.56 5.19 18.43
CA TYR A 344 -5.85 4.51 18.32
C TYR A 344 -5.98 3.54 17.16
N ALA A 345 -5.01 3.51 16.24
CA ALA A 345 -5.03 2.70 15.03
C ALA A 345 -6.22 2.98 14.12
N SER A 346 -6.67 4.23 14.12
CA SER A 346 -7.85 4.67 13.39
C SER A 346 -7.50 5.06 11.96
N GLY A 347 -8.44 4.93 11.05
CA GLY A 347 -8.27 5.27 9.63
C GLY A 347 -9.06 6.49 9.21
N GLN A 348 -8.79 6.96 8.00
CA GLN A 348 -9.57 8.00 7.33
C GLN A 348 -9.94 7.53 5.93
N GLN A 349 -11.22 7.60 5.59
CA GLN A 349 -11.74 7.40 4.25
C GLN A 349 -12.33 8.71 3.72
N CYS A 350 -11.94 9.09 2.51
CA CYS A 350 -12.28 10.35 1.89
C CYS A 350 -12.98 10.08 0.57
N CYS A 351 -14.24 10.50 0.46
CA CYS A 351 -15.11 10.19 -0.66
C CYS A 351 -15.56 11.45 -1.38
N TYR A 352 -15.57 11.38 -2.72
CA TYR A 352 -15.83 12.52 -3.58
C TYR A 352 -16.96 12.19 -4.56
N ASP A 353 -17.78 13.21 -4.83
CA ASP A 353 -18.83 13.12 -5.86
C ASP A 353 -18.25 13.29 -7.28
N SER A 354 -19.14 13.21 -8.28
CA SER A 354 -18.76 13.36 -9.69
C SER A 354 -18.26 14.76 -10.07
N THR A 355 -18.46 15.77 -9.22
CA THR A 355 -17.91 17.12 -9.40
C THR A 355 -16.50 17.26 -8.82
N GLY A 356 -16.04 16.25 -8.07
CA GLY A 356 -14.77 16.26 -7.36
C GLY A 356 -14.85 16.92 -5.99
N THR A 357 -16.05 17.22 -5.48
CA THR A 357 -16.29 17.81 -4.16
C THR A 357 -16.30 16.70 -3.11
N GLN A 358 -15.63 16.93 -1.98
CA GLN A 358 -15.67 16.01 -0.84
C GLN A 358 -17.09 15.92 -0.28
N ILE A 359 -17.60 14.71 -0.09
CA ILE A 359 -18.91 14.48 0.53
C ILE A 359 -18.70 14.45 2.04
N LEU A 360 -19.47 15.25 2.79
CA LEU A 360 -19.38 15.32 4.26
C LEU A 360 -20.55 14.61 4.94
N THR A 361 -20.29 13.97 6.07
CA THR A 361 -21.27 13.19 6.85
C THR A 361 -22.39 14.06 7.42
N GLY A 362 -22.15 15.37 7.57
CA GLY A 362 -23.18 16.35 7.93
C GLY A 362 -24.16 16.70 6.80
N ASP A 363 -23.87 16.32 5.55
CA ASP A 363 -24.70 16.63 4.38
C ASP A 363 -25.36 15.41 3.75
N SER A 364 -24.72 14.25 3.86
CA SER A 364 -25.12 13.04 3.18
C SER A 364 -24.75 11.80 3.97
N THR A 365 -25.55 10.75 3.83
CA THR A 365 -25.23 9.41 4.34
C THR A 365 -24.06 8.75 3.59
N GLY A 366 -23.62 9.33 2.46
CA GLY A 366 -22.43 8.91 1.73
C GLY A 366 -21.17 9.70 2.02
N GLY A 367 -21.14 10.42 3.14
CA GLY A 367 -20.00 11.25 3.52
C GLY A 367 -18.69 10.47 3.72
N SER A 368 -17.59 11.22 3.71
CA SER A 368 -16.24 10.77 4.04
C SER A 368 -16.16 10.41 5.52
N THR A 369 -15.88 9.17 5.87
CA THR A 369 -15.90 8.73 7.27
C THR A 369 -14.48 8.51 7.80
N PRO A 370 -14.17 8.98 9.00
CA PRO A 370 -13.08 8.40 9.76
C PRO A 370 -13.46 6.97 10.15
N ASP A 371 -12.50 6.09 10.42
CA ASP A 371 -12.75 4.70 10.83
C ASP A 371 -12.09 4.48 12.19
N ARG A 372 -12.81 3.91 13.16
CA ARG A 372 -12.19 3.61 14.47
C ARG A 372 -11.04 2.62 14.32
N ALA A 373 -11.21 1.66 13.43
CA ALA A 373 -10.19 0.67 13.10
C ALA A 373 -9.79 0.83 11.63
N HIS A 374 -8.50 1.07 11.40
CA HIS A 374 -7.97 1.16 10.05
C HIS A 374 -8.18 -0.18 9.31
N ASP A 375 -8.75 -0.14 8.08
CA ASP A 375 -9.05 -1.35 7.30
C ASP A 375 -7.82 -2.25 7.13
N TRP A 376 -6.64 -1.68 6.90
CA TRP A 376 -5.42 -2.48 6.72
C TRP A 376 -4.76 -2.91 8.03
N GLY A 377 -5.32 -2.55 9.19
CA GLY A 377 -4.67 -2.71 10.48
C GLY A 377 -3.45 -1.79 10.64
N SER A 378 -2.65 -2.04 11.68
CA SER A 378 -1.33 -1.40 11.85
C SER A 378 -0.46 -2.10 12.89
N PRO A 379 0.88 -2.04 12.78
CA PRO A 379 1.77 -2.48 13.86
C PRO A 379 1.51 -1.70 15.17
N PRO A 380 1.73 -2.31 16.36
CA PRO A 380 1.91 -3.73 16.59
C PRO A 380 0.59 -4.48 16.31
N PHE A 381 0.63 -5.36 15.32
CA PHE A 381 -0.51 -6.20 14.97
C PHE A 381 -0.87 -7.12 16.15
N MET A 382 -2.04 -7.76 16.10
CA MET A 382 -2.63 -8.58 17.19
C MET A 382 -3.25 -7.83 18.37
N LYS A 383 -3.03 -6.51 18.51
CA LYS A 383 -3.70 -5.69 19.54
C LYS A 383 -4.87 -4.96 18.92
N PRO A 384 -6.13 -5.29 19.25
CA PRO A 384 -7.23 -4.52 18.72
C PRO A 384 -7.16 -3.02 19.06
N PRO A 385 -7.71 -2.14 18.21
CA PRO A 385 -8.43 -2.45 16.98
C PRO A 385 -7.50 -2.51 15.75
N ARG A 386 -6.28 -3.02 15.90
CA ARG A 386 -5.25 -3.10 14.84
C ARG A 386 -5.33 -4.35 13.96
N ILE A 387 -6.37 -5.17 14.08
CA ILE A 387 -6.45 -6.42 13.33
C ILE A 387 -6.86 -6.12 11.89
N PRO A 388 -6.02 -6.45 10.89
CA PRO A 388 -6.30 -6.13 9.48
C PRO A 388 -7.65 -6.70 9.03
N GLY A 389 -8.51 -5.82 8.53
CA GLY A 389 -9.87 -6.08 8.04
C GLY A 389 -10.90 -6.29 9.14
N PHE A 390 -10.60 -7.13 10.13
CA PHE A 390 -11.60 -7.62 11.07
C PHE A 390 -12.01 -6.61 12.14
N SER A 391 -11.07 -5.82 12.66
CA SER A 391 -11.43 -4.72 13.57
C SER A 391 -12.28 -3.66 12.85
N HIS A 392 -11.95 -3.35 11.60
CA HIS A 392 -12.74 -2.43 10.76
C HIS A 392 -14.15 -2.96 10.51
N TRP A 393 -14.29 -4.25 10.21
CA TRP A 393 -15.61 -4.89 10.10
C TRP A 393 -16.43 -4.77 11.37
N LEU A 394 -15.81 -4.96 12.54
CA LEU A 394 -16.47 -4.94 13.84
C LEU A 394 -16.93 -3.53 14.26
N TYR A 395 -16.12 -2.51 14.03
CA TYR A 395 -16.35 -1.17 14.57
C TYR A 395 -16.95 -0.16 13.61
N ASP A 396 -16.82 -0.39 12.30
CA ASP A 396 -17.19 0.59 11.28
C ASP A 396 -18.17 -0.01 10.27
N VAL A 397 -17.89 -1.20 9.71
CA VAL A 397 -18.76 -1.80 8.67
C VAL A 397 -20.09 -2.33 9.24
N ILE A 398 -20.06 -3.22 10.24
CA ILE A 398 -21.31 -3.84 10.74
C ILE A 398 -22.19 -2.82 11.50
N SER A 399 -21.58 -1.81 12.13
CA SER A 399 -22.30 -0.67 12.69
C SER A 399 -23.02 0.15 11.63
N PHE A 400 -22.42 0.32 10.45
CA PHE A 400 -23.10 0.95 9.32
C PHE A 400 -24.29 0.11 8.85
N TYR A 401 -24.19 -1.21 8.88
CA TYR A 401 -25.35 -2.09 8.64
C TYR A 401 -26.48 -1.82 9.62
N TYR A 402 -26.21 -1.79 10.93
CA TYR A 402 -27.24 -1.53 11.94
C TYR A 402 -27.91 -0.17 11.74
N CYS A 403 -27.12 0.88 11.53
CA CYS A 403 -27.61 2.25 11.56
C CYS A 403 -28.14 2.74 10.21
N CYS A 404 -27.57 2.32 9.08
CA CYS A 404 -27.81 2.94 7.77
C CYS A 404 -28.41 1.99 6.72
N LEU A 405 -28.13 0.67 6.78
CA LEU A 405 -28.57 -0.26 5.73
C LEU A 405 -29.77 -1.11 6.14
N TRP A 406 -29.82 -1.55 7.39
CA TRP A 406 -30.95 -2.33 7.92
C TRP A 406 -31.92 -1.46 8.75
N SER A 407 -31.59 -0.19 9.00
CA SER A 407 -32.50 0.79 9.60
C SER A 407 -32.27 2.20 9.04
N ASP A 408 -33.17 3.13 9.36
CA ASP A 408 -33.13 4.53 8.90
C ASP A 408 -32.46 5.47 9.93
N ASN A 409 -31.61 4.94 10.80
CA ASN A 409 -31.00 5.64 11.95
C ASN A 409 -29.57 6.12 11.68
N CYS A 410 -29.25 6.40 10.41
CA CYS A 410 -27.86 6.64 9.98
C CYS A 410 -27.21 7.85 10.67
N HIS A 411 -28.01 8.79 11.17
CA HIS A 411 -27.56 9.95 11.93
C HIS A 411 -26.75 9.59 13.19
N PHE A 412 -27.02 8.46 13.86
CA PHE A 412 -26.18 8.00 14.98
C PHE A 412 -24.76 7.65 14.51
N TYR A 413 -24.65 6.95 13.38
CA TYR A 413 -23.36 6.59 12.80
C TYR A 413 -22.57 7.83 12.39
N MET A 414 -23.20 8.73 11.63
CA MET A 414 -22.56 9.95 11.13
C MET A 414 -22.12 10.89 12.25
N LYS A 415 -22.87 10.95 13.36
CA LYS A 415 -22.47 11.70 14.56
C LYS A 415 -21.16 11.18 15.17
N ARG A 416 -20.94 9.86 15.18
CA ARG A 416 -19.73 9.22 15.73
C ARG A 416 -18.60 9.11 14.70
N ARG A 417 -18.89 9.40 13.44
CA ARG A 417 -17.96 9.36 12.31
C ARG A 417 -17.98 10.70 11.54
N PRO A 418 -17.68 11.83 12.19
CA PRO A 418 -17.70 13.13 11.53
C PRO A 418 -16.60 13.24 10.48
N SER A 419 -16.93 13.72 9.27
CA SER A 419 -15.91 14.00 8.25
C SER A 419 -14.93 15.09 8.69
N SER A 420 -13.67 14.96 8.28
CA SER A 420 -12.77 16.12 8.19
C SER A 420 -13.30 17.07 7.12
N ASP A 421 -13.36 18.38 7.40
CA ASP A 421 -13.77 19.42 6.44
C ASP A 421 -12.59 20.06 5.68
N CYS A 422 -11.46 19.35 5.67
CA CYS A 422 -10.23 19.62 4.92
C CYS A 422 -9.50 20.94 5.24
N ARG A 423 -9.94 21.71 6.25
CA ARG A 423 -9.34 23.01 6.58
C ARG A 423 -7.86 22.90 6.99
N MET A 424 -7.47 21.79 7.61
CA MET A 424 -6.09 21.52 8.03
C MET A 424 -5.34 20.64 7.04
N TYR A 425 -5.98 20.20 5.95
CA TYR A 425 -5.28 19.51 4.86
C TYR A 425 -4.23 20.44 4.24
N ARG A 426 -3.02 19.92 4.13
CA ARG A 426 -1.89 20.57 3.48
C ARG A 426 -1.31 19.59 2.47
N PRO A 427 -1.37 19.88 1.15
CA PRO A 427 -0.86 18.97 0.13
C PRO A 427 0.66 18.81 0.24
N PRO A 428 1.22 17.64 -0.14
CA PRO A 428 2.68 17.48 -0.23
C PRO A 428 3.27 18.37 -1.32
N ARG A 429 4.58 18.60 -1.26
CA ARG A 429 5.36 19.17 -2.38
C ARG A 429 5.99 18.06 -3.19
N ALA A 430 6.13 18.28 -4.49
CA ALA A 430 6.66 17.32 -5.44
C ALA A 430 8.02 17.77 -5.99
N ALA A 431 9.00 16.87 -5.98
CA ALA A 431 10.24 17.00 -6.74
C ALA A 431 10.33 15.83 -7.74
N SER A 432 10.94 16.03 -8.91
CA SER A 432 11.00 15.00 -9.95
C SER A 432 12.33 14.97 -10.67
N ALA A 433 12.75 13.77 -11.09
CA ALA A 433 13.90 13.55 -11.96
C ALA A 433 13.54 12.61 -13.12
N PHE A 434 13.85 12.97 -14.36
CA PHE A 434 13.49 12.19 -15.55
C PHE A 434 14.37 12.55 -16.75
N GLY A 435 14.39 11.71 -17.79
CA GLY A 435 15.24 11.96 -18.96
C GLY A 435 16.73 11.83 -18.59
N ASP A 436 17.53 12.84 -18.95
CA ASP A 436 18.99 12.76 -18.84
C ASP A 436 19.69 13.34 -17.58
N PRO A 437 19.35 12.87 -16.39
CA PRO A 437 18.19 13.38 -15.69
C PRO A 437 18.13 14.92 -15.63
N HIS A 438 16.97 15.43 -16.04
CA HIS A 438 16.45 16.75 -15.69
C HIS A 438 15.79 16.69 -14.30
N PHE A 439 16.02 17.71 -13.48
CA PHE A 439 15.51 17.82 -12.12
C PHE A 439 14.52 18.96 -12.00
N PHE A 440 13.47 18.74 -11.23
CA PHE A 440 12.61 19.76 -10.63
C PHE A 440 12.70 19.59 -9.11
N THR A 441 13.12 20.66 -8.43
CA THR A 441 13.24 20.74 -6.97
C THR A 441 11.88 20.94 -6.30
N PHE A 442 11.81 20.80 -4.97
CA PHE A 442 10.55 20.98 -4.25
C PHE A 442 10.00 22.41 -4.31
N ASP A 443 10.85 23.42 -4.58
CA ASP A 443 10.43 24.82 -4.69
C ASP A 443 10.34 25.30 -6.16
N GLY A 444 10.44 24.37 -7.12
CA GLY A 444 10.10 24.60 -8.53
C GLY A 444 11.25 25.06 -9.42
N LEU A 445 12.48 25.14 -8.90
CA LEU A 445 13.68 25.35 -9.74
C LEU A 445 13.98 24.09 -10.56
N ASN A 446 14.33 24.26 -11.83
CA ASN A 446 14.77 23.16 -12.69
C ASN A 446 16.24 23.30 -13.12
N PHE A 447 16.90 22.16 -13.29
CA PHE A 447 18.25 22.08 -13.81
C PHE A 447 18.53 20.68 -14.36
N THR A 448 19.69 20.50 -15.00
CA THR A 448 20.09 19.20 -15.56
C THR A 448 21.44 18.76 -15.01
N PHE A 449 21.52 17.52 -14.55
CA PHE A 449 22.75 16.93 -14.02
C PHE A 449 22.98 15.52 -14.57
N LYS A 450 23.95 15.40 -15.49
CA LYS A 450 24.32 14.17 -16.22
C LYS A 450 25.53 13.45 -15.63
N GLY A 451 25.64 13.38 -14.31
CA GLY A 451 26.73 12.63 -13.68
C GLY A 451 26.62 11.13 -14.00
N GLN A 452 27.74 10.42 -14.16
CA GLN A 452 27.76 8.95 -14.20
C GLN A 452 28.17 8.44 -12.81
N GLY A 453 27.26 7.83 -12.06
CA GLY A 453 27.53 7.48 -10.66
C GLY A 453 26.30 7.18 -9.81
N GLU A 454 26.45 7.31 -8.50
CA GLU A 454 25.38 7.17 -7.50
C GLU A 454 25.31 8.43 -6.65
N TYR A 455 24.12 9.02 -6.53
CA TYR A 455 23.93 10.35 -5.93
C TYR A 455 22.79 10.36 -4.92
N THR A 456 22.96 11.13 -3.85
CA THR A 456 21.89 11.47 -2.91
C THR A 456 20.93 12.45 -3.60
N LEU A 457 19.69 12.02 -3.84
CA LEU A 457 18.65 12.86 -4.44
C LEU A 457 17.98 13.71 -3.37
N VAL A 458 17.59 13.08 -2.26
CA VAL A 458 17.12 13.76 -1.06
C VAL A 458 17.44 12.94 0.19
N GLU A 459 17.87 13.63 1.23
CA GLU A 459 17.99 13.14 2.60
C GLU A 459 17.24 14.07 3.55
N SER A 460 16.72 13.53 4.65
CA SER A 460 16.09 14.32 5.71
C SER A 460 16.50 13.89 7.11
N ASP A 461 16.82 14.87 7.95
CA ASP A 461 17.13 14.67 9.36
C ASP A 461 15.88 14.47 10.23
N LEU A 462 14.68 14.79 9.73
CA LEU A 462 13.42 14.64 10.44
C LEU A 462 13.08 13.17 10.72
N THR A 463 13.27 12.31 9.71
CA THR A 463 12.87 10.90 9.74
C THR A 463 13.99 9.95 9.32
N SER A 464 15.20 10.47 9.08
CA SER A 464 16.29 9.73 8.43
C SER A 464 15.89 9.19 7.04
N LEU A 465 15.01 9.90 6.33
CA LEU A 465 14.67 9.58 4.94
C LEU A 465 15.92 9.69 4.06
N ARG A 466 16.13 8.70 3.19
CA ARG A 466 17.20 8.67 2.20
C ARG A 466 16.64 8.17 0.88
N VAL A 467 16.82 8.94 -0.18
CA VAL A 467 16.50 8.56 -1.57
C VAL A 467 17.74 8.80 -2.43
N GLN A 468 18.25 7.74 -3.04
CA GLN A 468 19.47 7.73 -3.84
C GLN A 468 19.17 7.30 -5.26
N GLY A 469 19.85 7.91 -6.24
CA GLY A 469 19.71 7.61 -7.66
C GLY A 469 21.04 7.14 -8.25
N ARG A 470 21.01 6.03 -8.98
CA ARG A 470 22.12 5.56 -9.80
C ARG A 470 21.86 5.97 -11.24
N THR A 471 22.84 6.60 -11.86
CA THR A 471 22.81 6.94 -13.27
C THR A 471 23.86 6.14 -14.03
N GLN A 472 23.49 5.72 -15.24
CA GLN A 472 24.39 5.00 -16.14
C GLN A 472 24.44 5.66 -17.50
N GLN A 473 25.55 5.44 -18.21
CA GLN A 473 25.75 5.94 -19.55
C GLN A 473 24.70 5.34 -20.50
N ALA A 474 24.01 6.22 -21.22
CA ALA A 474 23.02 5.81 -22.20
C ALA A 474 23.67 5.14 -23.40
N ARG A 475 22.88 4.34 -24.13
CA ARG A 475 23.30 3.74 -25.40
C ARG A 475 22.44 4.29 -26.52
N PHE A 476 23.07 4.60 -27.65
CA PHE A 476 22.38 4.89 -28.89
C PHE A 476 21.61 3.64 -29.38
N PRO A 477 20.62 3.79 -30.27
CA PRO A 477 19.89 2.65 -30.85
C PRO A 477 20.79 1.62 -31.55
N ASN A 478 21.99 2.03 -31.99
CA ASN A 478 23.00 1.16 -32.58
C ASN A 478 23.88 0.43 -31.54
N GLY A 479 23.59 0.57 -30.24
CA GLY A 479 24.31 -0.04 -29.13
C GLY A 479 25.58 0.68 -28.66
N THR A 480 26.03 1.72 -29.38
CA THR A 480 27.23 2.49 -28.99
C THR A 480 26.94 3.43 -27.82
N ALA A 481 27.95 3.73 -27.00
CA ALA A 481 27.80 4.55 -25.83
C ALA A 481 27.56 6.03 -26.20
N ALA A 482 26.52 6.64 -25.64
CA ALA A 482 26.22 8.05 -25.81
C ALA A 482 26.91 8.89 -24.72
N GLN A 483 27.21 10.15 -25.00
CA GLN A 483 27.82 11.07 -24.02
C GLN A 483 26.75 11.72 -23.12
N VAL A 484 25.85 10.89 -22.61
CA VAL A 484 24.73 11.26 -21.75
C VAL A 484 24.42 10.11 -20.81
N THR A 485 23.79 10.40 -19.68
CA THR A 485 23.38 9.43 -18.67
C THR A 485 21.88 9.52 -18.41
N GLY A 486 21.30 8.46 -17.87
CA GLY A 486 19.95 8.53 -17.28
C GLY A 486 19.86 7.65 -16.03
N LEU A 487 18.78 7.78 -15.28
CA LEU A 487 18.56 6.99 -14.07
C LEU A 487 18.36 5.51 -14.45
N SER A 488 19.16 4.65 -13.83
CA SER A 488 19.12 3.19 -13.99
C SER A 488 18.61 2.46 -12.74
N ALA A 489 18.77 3.08 -11.57
CA ALA A 489 18.23 2.56 -10.30
C ALA A 489 17.89 3.71 -9.33
N VAL A 490 16.92 3.48 -8.45
CA VAL A 490 16.57 4.34 -7.32
C VAL A 490 16.45 3.46 -6.09
N ALA A 491 17.16 3.81 -5.02
CA ALA A 491 17.08 3.11 -3.74
C ALA A 491 16.63 4.06 -2.64
N MET A 492 15.75 3.58 -1.74
CA MET A 492 15.13 4.41 -0.73
C MET A 492 14.89 3.67 0.59
N GLN A 493 14.97 4.42 1.69
CA GLN A 493 14.70 3.96 3.06
C GLN A 493 14.29 5.16 3.92
N GLU A 494 13.41 4.93 4.90
CA GLU A 494 13.12 5.90 5.96
C GLU A 494 13.27 5.24 7.33
N ASN A 495 13.93 5.93 8.27
CA ASN A 495 14.25 5.38 9.59
C ASN A 495 14.92 4.00 9.48
N ASP A 496 14.32 2.98 10.09
CA ASP A 496 14.71 1.57 10.08
C ASP A 496 13.80 0.71 9.20
N SER A 497 13.05 1.32 8.27
CA SER A 497 12.21 0.59 7.32
C SER A 497 13.02 -0.39 6.49
N ASP A 498 12.32 -1.33 5.86
CA ASP A 498 12.85 -2.11 4.76
C ASP A 498 13.43 -1.19 3.67
N VAL A 499 14.52 -1.64 3.02
CA VAL A 499 15.14 -0.94 1.90
C VAL A 499 14.47 -1.41 0.60
N ILE A 500 13.97 -0.45 -0.18
CA ILE A 500 13.43 -0.70 -1.51
C ILE A 500 14.41 -0.15 -2.55
N GLU A 501 14.78 -0.98 -3.53
CA GLU A 501 15.52 -0.56 -4.73
C GLU A 501 14.70 -0.89 -5.96
N VAL A 502 14.50 0.08 -6.85
CA VAL A 502 13.88 -0.11 -8.16
C VAL A 502 14.93 0.11 -9.22
N ARG A 503 15.15 -0.85 -10.11
CA ARG A 503 16.23 -0.79 -11.12
C ARG A 503 15.84 -1.44 -12.44
N TYR A 504 16.59 -1.13 -13.48
CA TYR A 504 16.63 -2.00 -14.67
C TYR A 504 17.59 -3.17 -14.45
N SER A 505 17.16 -4.37 -14.84
CA SER A 505 18.04 -5.54 -14.98
C SER A 505 18.96 -5.40 -16.19
N GLU A 506 19.91 -6.34 -16.35
CA GLU A 506 20.78 -6.37 -17.55
C GLU A 506 19.98 -6.55 -18.86
N ASP A 507 18.82 -7.18 -18.78
CA ASP A 507 17.88 -7.37 -19.89
C ASP A 507 16.88 -6.20 -20.07
N LEU A 508 17.08 -5.09 -19.35
CA LEU A 508 16.23 -3.89 -19.36
C LEU A 508 14.78 -4.13 -18.85
N ASN A 509 14.58 -5.15 -18.02
CA ASN A 509 13.31 -5.34 -17.30
C ASN A 509 13.32 -4.53 -16.01
N LEU A 510 12.18 -3.94 -15.64
CA LEU A 510 12.05 -3.24 -14.36
C LEU A 510 11.98 -4.27 -13.22
N GLU A 511 12.91 -4.17 -12.28
CA GLU A 511 12.96 -5.00 -11.06
C GLU A 511 12.74 -4.14 -9.82
N VAL A 512 12.07 -4.72 -8.83
CA VAL A 512 12.01 -4.16 -7.48
C VAL A 512 12.69 -5.14 -6.53
N LEU A 513 13.60 -4.65 -5.72
CA LEU A 513 14.33 -5.40 -4.71
C LEU A 513 13.88 -4.91 -3.33
N LEU A 514 13.59 -5.87 -2.46
CA LEU A 514 13.32 -5.70 -1.04
C LEU A 514 14.50 -6.28 -0.27
N ASN A 515 15.25 -5.44 0.45
CA ASN A 515 16.44 -5.87 1.20
C ASN A 515 17.36 -6.78 0.36
N GLN A 516 17.69 -6.35 -0.86
CA GLN A 516 18.52 -7.06 -1.85
C GLN A 516 17.87 -8.27 -2.54
N LYS A 517 16.64 -8.65 -2.18
CA LYS A 517 15.91 -9.76 -2.83
C LYS A 517 14.96 -9.21 -3.89
N VAL A 518 15.07 -9.70 -5.13
CA VAL A 518 14.08 -9.40 -6.18
C VAL A 518 12.70 -9.88 -5.75
N VAL A 519 11.72 -8.99 -5.83
CA VAL A 519 10.33 -9.23 -5.48
C VAL A 519 9.54 -9.58 -6.72
N ASP A 520 8.78 -10.68 -6.64
CA ASP A 520 7.83 -11.06 -7.68
C ASP A 520 6.46 -10.41 -7.40
N PHE A 521 5.85 -9.77 -8.39
CA PHE A 521 4.50 -9.18 -8.30
C PHE A 521 3.42 -10.01 -9.00
N SER A 522 3.72 -11.28 -9.34
CA SER A 522 2.78 -12.21 -9.96
C SER A 522 1.59 -12.54 -9.05
N GLU A 523 1.81 -12.64 -7.74
CA GLU A 523 0.76 -12.95 -6.75
C GLU A 523 0.20 -11.70 -6.06
N GLN A 524 1.06 -10.75 -5.67
CA GLN A 524 0.66 -9.55 -4.94
C GLN A 524 1.20 -8.28 -5.60
N ARG A 525 0.32 -7.29 -5.75
CA ARG A 525 0.65 -5.95 -6.25
C ARG A 525 0.70 -4.88 -5.17
N TRP A 526 0.29 -5.22 -3.96
CA TRP A 526 0.36 -4.37 -2.78
C TRP A 526 1.03 -5.17 -1.67
N MET A 527 2.03 -4.60 -1.01
CA MET A 527 2.71 -5.20 0.12
C MET A 527 2.77 -4.20 1.29
N ASP A 528 2.45 -4.71 2.47
CA ASP A 528 2.61 -4.05 3.77
C ASP A 528 3.89 -4.62 4.38
N LEU A 529 4.92 -3.79 4.47
CA LEU A 529 6.29 -4.16 4.82
C LEU A 529 6.73 -3.41 6.09
N GLU A 530 7.93 -3.68 6.58
CA GLU A 530 8.40 -3.03 7.80
C GLU A 530 8.66 -1.53 7.55
N GLY A 531 7.80 -0.67 8.10
CA GLY A 531 7.90 0.79 8.00
C GLY A 531 7.57 1.40 6.64
N VAL A 532 7.24 0.58 5.63
CA VAL A 532 7.02 0.99 4.24
C VAL A 532 5.89 0.20 3.57
N PHE A 533 5.16 0.84 2.68
CA PHE A 533 4.15 0.21 1.82
C PHE A 533 4.63 0.26 0.38
N LEU A 534 4.41 -0.83 -0.35
CA LEU A 534 4.86 -0.98 -1.74
C LEU A 534 3.67 -1.30 -2.63
N HIS A 535 3.47 -0.51 -3.68
CA HIS A 535 2.46 -0.77 -4.70
C HIS A 535 3.09 -0.84 -6.10
N TYR A 536 2.71 -1.88 -6.85
CA TYR A 536 3.14 -2.11 -8.22
C TYR A 536 1.93 -2.13 -9.17
N THR A 537 2.01 -1.39 -10.27
CA THR A 537 0.96 -1.31 -11.28
C THR A 537 1.38 -2.01 -12.58
N ALA A 538 0.41 -2.44 -13.39
CA ALA A 538 0.70 -3.14 -14.65
C ALA A 538 1.45 -2.27 -15.68
N ASP A 539 1.39 -0.94 -15.56
CA ASP A 539 2.09 0.01 -16.43
C ASP A 539 3.54 0.30 -15.97
N GLU A 540 4.14 -0.61 -15.19
CA GLU A 540 5.50 -0.49 -14.65
C GLU A 540 5.73 0.75 -13.77
N ASN A 541 4.68 1.21 -13.08
CA ASN A 541 4.82 2.23 -12.03
C ASN A 541 4.90 1.55 -10.66
N VAL A 542 5.92 1.95 -9.90
CA VAL A 542 6.18 1.54 -8.52
C VAL A 542 5.93 2.74 -7.61
N THR A 543 5.11 2.57 -6.58
CA THR A 543 4.88 3.59 -5.55
C THR A 543 5.34 3.04 -4.21
N VAL A 544 6.26 3.75 -3.57
CA VAL A 544 6.81 3.43 -2.24
C VAL A 544 6.32 4.50 -1.28
N MET A 545 5.64 4.12 -0.20
CA MET A 545 4.99 5.04 0.74
C MET A 545 5.49 4.75 2.15
N PHE A 546 6.03 5.76 2.84
CA PHE A 546 6.61 5.59 4.17
C PHE A 546 5.68 6.06 5.29
N SER A 547 5.97 5.62 6.51
CA SER A 547 5.20 5.95 7.72
C SER A 547 5.25 7.42 8.13
N SER A 548 6.09 8.25 7.52
CA SER A 548 6.01 9.71 7.68
C SER A 548 5.01 10.39 6.75
N GLY A 549 4.52 9.69 5.73
CA GLY A 549 3.74 10.25 4.63
C GLY A 549 4.61 10.72 3.46
N SER A 550 5.92 10.48 3.51
CA SER A 550 6.80 10.62 2.35
C SER A 550 6.51 9.52 1.33
N GLY A 551 6.57 9.84 0.04
CA GLY A 551 6.34 8.89 -1.03
C GLY A 551 7.31 9.04 -2.18
N VAL A 552 7.56 7.93 -2.88
CA VAL A 552 8.45 7.85 -4.03
C VAL A 552 7.74 7.08 -5.15
N GLU A 553 7.50 7.74 -6.28
CA GLU A 553 6.97 7.14 -7.49
C GLU A 553 8.09 6.94 -8.51
N ILE A 554 8.25 5.71 -9.00
CA ILE A 554 9.23 5.35 -10.03
C ILE A 554 8.50 4.74 -11.21
N ARG A 555 8.84 5.17 -12.43
CA ARG A 555 8.30 4.58 -13.67
C ARG A 555 9.42 4.22 -14.61
N GLY A 556 9.40 2.98 -15.11
CA GLY A 556 10.26 2.55 -16.20
C GLY A 556 9.65 2.94 -17.54
N SER A 557 10.31 3.80 -18.32
CA SER A 557 9.88 4.04 -19.70
C SER A 557 10.98 4.64 -20.57
N GLY A 558 11.19 4.07 -21.76
CA GLY A 558 12.12 4.61 -22.75
C GLY A 558 13.60 4.41 -22.40
N GLY A 559 13.93 3.42 -21.56
CA GLY A 559 15.32 3.06 -21.21
C GLY A 559 15.92 3.82 -20.03
N PHE A 560 15.18 4.77 -19.44
CA PHE A 560 15.52 5.43 -18.19
C PHE A 560 14.37 5.36 -17.19
N LEU A 561 14.71 5.43 -15.92
CA LEU A 561 13.73 5.61 -14.86
C LEU A 561 13.34 7.09 -14.78
N SER A 562 12.06 7.33 -14.55
CA SER A 562 11.56 8.61 -14.05
C SER A 562 11.19 8.45 -12.57
N LEU A 563 11.40 9.51 -11.80
CA LEU A 563 11.22 9.55 -10.36
C LEU A 563 10.40 10.78 -9.98
N THR A 564 9.48 10.62 -9.04
CA THR A 564 8.85 11.72 -8.31
C THR A 564 8.88 11.44 -6.81
N VAL A 565 9.29 12.42 -6.02
CA VAL A 565 9.27 12.37 -4.55
C VAL A 565 8.20 13.34 -4.05
N LEU A 566 7.32 12.86 -3.18
CA LEU A 566 6.28 13.63 -2.50
C LEU A 566 6.61 13.74 -1.02
N LEU A 567 6.77 14.97 -0.51
CA LEU A 567 7.04 15.23 0.91
C LEU A 567 5.96 16.09 1.55
N PRO A 568 5.41 15.69 2.71
CA PRO A 568 4.49 16.51 3.50
C PRO A 568 5.15 17.80 4.02
N GLU A 569 4.35 18.82 4.34
CA GLU A 569 4.82 20.14 4.82
C GLU A 569 5.76 20.08 6.04
N LYS A 570 5.65 19.05 6.89
CA LYS A 570 6.56 18.89 8.05
C LYS A 570 8.03 18.72 7.67
N PHE A 571 8.35 18.37 6.43
CA PHE A 571 9.72 18.28 5.93
C PHE A 571 10.32 19.65 5.54
N VAL A 572 9.57 20.76 5.69
CA VAL A 572 10.07 22.09 5.36
C VAL A 572 11.33 22.40 6.20
N ASN A 573 12.41 22.85 5.55
CA ASN A 573 13.74 23.07 6.12
C ASN A 573 14.47 21.81 6.64
N HIS A 574 13.94 20.61 6.37
CA HIS A 574 14.52 19.35 6.81
C HIS A 574 15.10 18.52 5.67
N THR A 575 15.21 19.06 4.45
CA THR A 575 15.72 18.33 3.29
C THR A 575 17.07 18.87 2.82
N GLN A 576 17.86 17.98 2.23
CA GLN A 576 19.09 18.32 1.49
C GLN A 576 19.32 17.29 0.39
N GLY A 577 20.07 17.64 -0.66
CA GLY A 577 20.37 16.74 -1.78
C GLY A 577 20.26 17.46 -3.12
N LEU A 578 20.19 16.69 -4.21
CA LEU A 578 19.95 17.25 -5.55
C LEU A 578 18.55 17.89 -5.72
N PHE A 579 17.58 17.54 -4.87
CA PHE A 579 16.28 18.20 -4.80
C PHE A 579 16.24 19.43 -3.87
N GLY A 580 17.39 19.80 -3.29
CA GLY A 580 17.56 21.02 -2.51
C GLY A 580 16.87 21.04 -1.14
N VAL A 581 16.70 22.26 -0.62
CA VAL A 581 16.11 22.53 0.69
C VAL A 581 14.67 22.96 0.50
N MET A 582 13.70 22.14 0.90
CA MET A 582 12.29 22.43 0.73
C MET A 582 11.86 23.55 1.68
N ASN A 583 11.79 24.79 1.22
CA ASN A 583 11.44 25.94 2.07
C ASN A 583 10.68 27.07 1.34
N GLY A 584 10.49 26.94 0.04
CA GLY A 584 9.87 27.93 -0.84
C GLY A 584 10.83 28.98 -1.39
N ASN A 585 12.15 28.82 -1.20
CA ASN A 585 13.18 29.76 -1.63
C ASN A 585 14.06 29.14 -2.71
N THR A 586 13.86 29.56 -3.96
CA THR A 586 14.68 29.05 -5.07
C THR A 586 16.15 29.43 -5.00
N GLU A 587 16.54 30.42 -4.19
CA GLU A 587 17.92 30.94 -4.12
C GLU A 587 18.91 30.03 -3.37
N ASP A 588 18.43 29.06 -2.59
CA ASP A 588 19.25 28.12 -1.82
C ASP A 588 19.18 26.67 -2.32
N GLU A 589 18.53 26.43 -3.45
CA GLU A 589 18.35 25.10 -4.03
C GLU A 589 19.69 24.40 -4.32
N TYR A 590 20.70 25.16 -4.73
CA TYR A 590 22.06 24.64 -4.95
C TYR A 590 22.90 24.71 -3.68
N THR A 591 22.43 24.04 -2.62
CA THR A 591 23.15 23.90 -1.34
C THR A 591 24.07 22.67 -1.37
N PHE A 592 25.34 22.87 -1.04
CA PHE A 592 26.31 21.78 -0.86
C PHE A 592 26.17 21.11 0.52
N LYS A 593 26.72 19.90 0.70
CA LYS A 593 26.79 19.20 2.00
C LYS A 593 27.40 20.05 3.14
N ASN A 594 28.27 21.00 2.82
CA ASN A 594 28.88 21.93 3.78
C ASN A 594 28.01 23.17 4.09
N LYS A 595 26.76 23.21 3.61
CA LYS A 595 25.77 24.28 3.76
C LYS A 595 26.11 25.61 3.06
N THR A 596 27.09 25.61 2.15
CA THR A 596 27.31 26.75 1.25
C THR A 596 26.38 26.67 0.05
N THR A 597 26.03 27.81 -0.56
CA THR A 597 25.13 27.89 -1.70
C THR A 597 25.84 28.35 -2.97
N MET A 598 25.36 27.89 -4.12
CA MET A 598 25.75 28.36 -5.44
C MET A 598 24.62 29.21 -6.06
N PRO A 599 24.92 30.26 -6.86
CA PRO A 599 23.88 31.08 -7.50
C PRO A 599 22.95 30.28 -8.43
N VAL A 600 21.67 30.65 -8.46
CA VAL A 600 20.64 30.02 -9.31
C VAL A 600 20.89 30.14 -10.81
N HIS A 601 21.73 31.09 -11.23
CA HIS A 601 22.13 31.29 -12.62
C HIS A 601 23.46 30.61 -12.97
N ALA A 602 23.84 29.58 -12.21
CA ALA A 602 25.03 28.78 -12.48
C ALA A 602 25.01 28.18 -13.90
N SER A 603 26.19 28.13 -14.53
CA SER A 603 26.35 27.45 -15.82
C SER A 603 26.13 25.94 -15.70
N HIS A 604 25.76 25.27 -16.79
CA HIS A 604 25.63 23.82 -16.83
C HIS A 604 26.88 23.06 -16.33
N ARG A 605 28.07 23.63 -16.51
CA ARG A 605 29.32 23.05 -16.00
C ARG A 605 29.46 23.16 -14.49
N GLN A 606 29.09 24.31 -13.91
CA GLN A 606 29.05 24.48 -12.48
C GLN A 606 27.99 23.59 -11.82
N LEU A 607 26.84 23.39 -12.48
CA LEU A 607 25.80 22.45 -12.02
C LEU A 607 26.28 20.99 -12.05
N PHE A 608 27.11 20.63 -13.04
CA PHE A 608 27.75 19.32 -13.08
C PHE A 608 28.75 19.12 -11.94
N GLU A 609 29.57 20.13 -11.65
CA GLU A 609 30.47 20.12 -10.50
C GLU A 609 29.68 20.05 -9.17
N PHE A 610 28.60 20.82 -9.05
CA PHE A 610 27.68 20.78 -7.90
C PHE A 610 27.11 19.37 -7.68
N GLY A 611 26.58 18.73 -8.72
CA GLY A 611 25.98 17.42 -8.59
C GLY A 611 26.99 16.33 -8.16
N ALA A 612 28.26 16.46 -8.58
CA ALA A 612 29.33 15.56 -8.15
C ALA A 612 29.57 15.57 -6.62
N HIS A 613 29.32 16.71 -5.94
CA HIS A 613 29.43 16.80 -4.47
C HIS A 613 28.35 15.99 -3.73
N TRP A 614 27.28 15.61 -4.42
CA TRP A 614 26.21 14.77 -3.88
C TRP A 614 26.42 13.29 -4.17
N ALA A 615 27.61 12.87 -4.60
CA ALA A 615 27.96 11.46 -4.70
C ALA A 615 27.73 10.74 -3.35
N VAL A 616 27.14 9.55 -3.44
CA VAL A 616 26.88 8.66 -2.30
C VAL A 616 28.21 8.18 -1.73
N GLU A 617 28.26 7.91 -0.42
CA GLU A 617 29.43 7.33 0.23
C GLU A 617 29.25 5.81 0.39
N ASN A 618 30.35 5.05 0.36
CA ASN A 618 30.28 3.58 0.44
C ASN A 618 29.52 3.08 1.69
N GLY A 619 29.67 3.77 2.83
CA GLY A 619 29.00 3.39 4.08
C GLY A 619 27.51 3.77 4.15
N THR A 620 27.02 4.61 3.23
CA THR A 620 25.64 5.11 3.24
C THR A 620 24.81 4.62 2.05
N SER A 621 25.42 3.86 1.13
CA SER A 621 24.72 3.34 -0.04
C SER A 621 23.60 2.38 0.35
N LEU A 622 22.44 2.58 -0.26
CA LEU A 622 21.28 1.70 -0.14
C LEU A 622 21.22 0.65 -1.27
N PHE A 623 22.09 0.75 -2.27
CA PHE A 623 22.00 -0.10 -3.44
C PHE A 623 22.57 -1.51 -3.20
N THR A 624 21.98 -2.45 -3.92
CA THR A 624 22.45 -3.83 -4.04
C THR A 624 23.53 -3.92 -5.12
N TYR A 625 24.59 -4.68 -4.81
CA TYR A 625 25.71 -4.96 -5.73
C TYR A 625 25.85 -6.47 -5.93
N ASP A 626 24.95 -7.04 -6.72
CA ASP A 626 24.79 -8.47 -6.95
C ASP A 626 25.34 -8.95 -8.30
N THR A 627 25.98 -8.08 -9.08
CA THR A 627 26.70 -8.48 -10.31
C THR A 627 28.15 -7.98 -10.29
N GLU A 628 29.03 -8.66 -11.04
CA GLU A 628 30.43 -8.24 -11.18
C GLU A 628 30.54 -6.81 -11.75
N SER A 629 29.65 -6.44 -12.68
CA SER A 629 29.57 -5.10 -13.23
C SER A 629 29.25 -4.07 -12.16
N LEU A 630 28.22 -4.31 -11.34
CA LEU A 630 27.83 -3.40 -10.26
C LEU A 630 28.94 -3.27 -9.20
N LEU A 631 29.60 -4.39 -8.86
CA LEU A 631 30.73 -4.39 -7.95
C LEU A 631 31.88 -3.55 -8.48
N ASN A 632 32.31 -3.78 -9.72
CA ASN A 632 33.47 -3.11 -10.29
C ASN A 632 33.23 -1.62 -10.54
N HIS A 633 32.06 -1.23 -11.03
CA HIS A 633 31.77 0.16 -11.38
C HIS A 633 31.38 1.03 -10.18
N PHE A 634 30.70 0.46 -9.18
CA PHE A 634 30.11 1.27 -8.10
C PHE A 634 30.55 0.87 -6.71
N PHE A 635 30.75 -0.42 -6.41
CA PHE A 635 31.16 -0.83 -5.06
C PHE A 635 32.66 -0.60 -4.81
N TYR A 636 33.50 -1.07 -5.73
CA TYR A 636 34.95 -0.85 -5.73
C TYR A 636 35.38 0.41 -6.48
N GLY A 637 34.53 0.87 -7.41
CA GLY A 637 34.77 2.05 -8.23
C GLY A 637 34.44 3.36 -7.53
N GLU A 638 34.62 4.47 -8.24
CA GLU A 638 34.23 5.80 -7.77
C GLU A 638 32.72 6.00 -7.88
N LYS A 639 32.14 6.68 -6.88
CA LYS A 639 30.70 6.99 -6.83
C LYS A 639 30.28 8.11 -7.78
N HIS A 640 31.26 8.83 -8.33
CA HIS A 640 31.10 9.77 -9.43
C HIS A 640 32.30 9.60 -10.36
N ASN A 641 32.06 9.27 -11.63
CA ASN A 641 33.12 9.18 -12.63
C ASN A 641 33.50 10.58 -13.13
N ALA A 642 34.54 11.17 -12.54
CA ALA A 642 35.03 12.50 -12.93
C ALA A 642 35.60 12.58 -14.36
N SER A 643 35.93 11.44 -14.97
CA SER A 643 36.40 11.38 -16.36
C SER A 643 35.28 11.42 -17.40
N PHE A 644 34.03 11.19 -16.98
CA PHE A 644 32.88 11.28 -17.87
C PHE A 644 32.44 12.74 -18.02
N LEU A 645 32.52 13.27 -19.24
CA LEU A 645 32.04 14.61 -19.58
C LEU A 645 30.80 14.52 -20.47
N PRO A 646 29.62 14.97 -20.00
CA PRO A 646 28.40 14.90 -20.78
C PRO A 646 28.31 15.99 -21.86
N VAL A 647 27.41 15.78 -22.83
CA VAL A 647 26.99 16.84 -23.74
C VAL A 647 26.21 17.91 -22.97
N PHE A 648 26.79 19.10 -22.81
CA PHE A 648 26.12 20.23 -22.16
C PHE A 648 25.15 20.95 -23.08
N PHE A 649 25.47 21.03 -24.37
CA PHE A 649 24.67 21.72 -25.39
C PHE A 649 24.59 20.85 -26.66
N PRO A 650 23.43 20.26 -26.97
CA PRO A 650 23.27 19.48 -28.19
C PRO A 650 23.23 20.39 -29.41
N HIS A 651 23.82 19.94 -30.52
CA HIS A 651 23.76 20.63 -31.80
C HIS A 651 22.49 20.20 -32.56
N GLU A 652 21.64 21.14 -32.92
CA GLU A 652 20.48 20.90 -33.78
C GLU A 652 20.86 21.17 -35.24
N ASP A 653 20.95 20.12 -36.06
CA ASP A 653 21.20 20.23 -37.50
C ASP A 653 19.87 20.21 -38.27
N PRO A 654 19.45 21.32 -38.90
CA PRO A 654 18.19 21.37 -39.67
C PRO A 654 18.14 20.41 -40.86
N ALA A 655 19.30 19.92 -41.33
CA ALA A 655 19.37 18.92 -42.39
C ALA A 655 19.10 17.49 -41.89
N ASP A 656 19.20 17.23 -40.59
CA ASP A 656 18.98 15.90 -40.00
C ASP A 656 17.48 15.55 -40.04
N PRO A 657 17.08 14.43 -40.68
CA PRO A 657 15.69 13.98 -40.70
C PRO A 657 15.07 13.81 -39.30
N LEU A 658 15.87 13.37 -38.31
CA LEU A 658 15.40 13.20 -36.94
C LEU A 658 14.96 14.52 -36.32
N VAL A 659 15.60 15.64 -36.66
CA VAL A 659 15.24 16.97 -36.14
C VAL A 659 13.84 17.38 -36.60
N LYS A 660 13.45 17.03 -37.84
CA LYS A 660 12.09 17.32 -38.33
C LYS A 660 11.03 16.54 -37.56
N GLU A 661 11.28 15.25 -37.31
CA GLU A 661 10.38 14.40 -36.52
C GLU A 661 10.32 14.88 -35.06
N MET A 662 11.46 15.22 -34.48
CA MET A 662 11.58 15.77 -33.13
C MET A 662 10.78 17.07 -32.98
N VAL A 663 10.89 18.01 -33.91
CA VAL A 663 10.15 19.29 -33.84
C VAL A 663 8.64 19.05 -33.83
N LEU A 664 8.15 18.15 -34.69
CA LEU A 664 6.73 17.79 -34.72
C LEU A 664 6.28 17.07 -33.43
N PHE A 665 7.15 16.21 -32.89
CA PHE A 665 6.83 15.36 -31.76
C PHE A 665 6.99 16.05 -30.40
N CYS A 666 8.11 16.71 -30.16
CA CYS A 666 8.39 17.41 -28.90
C CYS A 666 7.76 18.81 -28.84
N ASP A 667 7.37 19.37 -30.00
CA ASP A 667 6.93 20.76 -30.12
C ASP A 667 7.95 21.71 -29.45
N SER A 668 7.50 22.43 -28.42
CA SER A 668 8.25 23.42 -27.65
C SER A 668 8.83 22.89 -26.35
N ASP A 669 8.69 21.59 -26.06
CA ASP A 669 9.21 20.97 -24.83
C ASP A 669 10.75 20.88 -24.87
N PRO A 670 11.48 21.66 -24.04
CA PRO A 670 12.93 21.75 -24.14
C PRO A 670 13.64 20.45 -23.70
N PHE A 671 13.06 19.73 -22.74
CA PHE A 671 13.62 18.49 -22.20
C PHE A 671 13.51 17.36 -23.23
N CYS A 672 12.32 17.20 -23.84
CA CYS A 672 12.09 16.25 -24.92
C CYS A 672 13.08 16.47 -26.08
N ARG A 673 13.23 17.72 -26.53
CA ARG A 673 14.14 18.05 -27.63
C ARG A 673 15.59 17.73 -27.27
N PHE A 674 16.03 18.09 -26.07
CA PHE A 674 17.38 17.80 -25.59
C PHE A 674 17.68 16.31 -25.64
N ASP A 675 16.80 15.50 -25.03
CA ASP A 675 16.98 14.06 -24.94
C ASP A 675 16.94 13.37 -26.31
N VAL A 676 16.08 13.81 -27.24
CA VAL A 676 16.08 13.25 -28.61
C VAL A 676 17.40 13.56 -29.31
N LEU A 677 17.95 14.76 -29.16
CA LEU A 677 19.22 15.13 -29.80
C LEU A 677 20.41 14.36 -29.20
N THR A 678 20.45 14.17 -27.88
CA THR A 678 21.59 13.51 -27.22
C THR A 678 21.53 11.99 -27.26
N THR A 679 20.33 11.39 -27.26
CA THR A 679 20.16 9.92 -27.30
C THR A 679 19.84 9.39 -28.70
N ARG A 680 19.48 10.27 -29.64
CA ARG A 680 19.00 9.91 -30.99
C ARG A 680 17.76 9.00 -30.94
N SER A 681 16.92 9.13 -29.91
CA SER A 681 15.74 8.27 -29.68
C SER A 681 14.47 9.09 -29.41
N LEU A 682 13.48 8.96 -30.30
CA LEU A 682 12.13 9.52 -30.09
C LEU A 682 11.39 8.85 -28.92
N GLN A 683 11.72 7.59 -28.61
CA GLN A 683 11.13 6.89 -27.47
C GLN A 683 11.56 7.51 -26.14
N VAL A 684 12.84 7.86 -26.00
CA VAL A 684 13.35 8.60 -24.83
C VAL A 684 12.65 9.96 -24.76
N GLY A 685 12.63 10.71 -25.85
CA GLY A 685 11.93 12.00 -25.91
C GLY A 685 10.46 11.93 -25.50
N SER A 686 9.74 10.89 -25.95
CA SER A 686 8.35 10.61 -25.56
C SER A 686 8.19 10.40 -24.06
N SER A 687 9.05 9.56 -23.47
CA SER A 687 9.06 9.30 -22.02
C SER A 687 9.35 10.58 -21.22
N THR A 688 10.33 11.38 -21.66
CA THR A 688 10.70 12.66 -21.05
C THR A 688 9.56 13.68 -21.12
N ARG A 689 8.94 13.84 -22.30
CA ARG A 689 7.79 14.73 -22.48
C ARG A 689 6.62 14.33 -21.57
N ARG A 690 6.30 13.03 -21.51
CA ARG A 690 5.25 12.50 -20.64
C ARG A 690 5.57 12.77 -19.17
N SER A 691 6.81 12.56 -18.74
CA SER A 691 7.25 12.80 -17.36
C SER A 691 7.14 14.27 -16.97
N HIS A 692 7.56 15.18 -17.85
CA HIS A 692 7.42 16.62 -17.65
C HIS A 692 5.95 17.07 -17.57
N GLN A 693 5.08 16.53 -18.44
CA GLN A 693 3.64 16.80 -18.40
C GLN A 693 3.00 16.27 -17.11
N ASN A 694 3.39 15.08 -16.66
CA ASN A 694 2.91 14.50 -15.41
C ASN A 694 3.33 15.37 -14.21
N HIS A 695 4.58 15.83 -14.15
CA HIS A 695 5.06 16.72 -13.09
C HIS A 695 4.25 18.03 -13.06
N LYS A 696 4.01 18.66 -14.21
CA LYS A 696 3.18 19.88 -14.30
C LYS A 696 1.76 19.65 -13.77
N LEU A 697 1.12 18.57 -14.19
CA LEU A 697 -0.24 18.23 -13.75
C LEU A 697 -0.28 17.90 -12.25
N LEU A 698 0.74 17.21 -11.75
CA LEU A 698 0.87 16.86 -10.34
C LEU A 698 0.97 18.13 -9.47
N VAL A 699 1.89 19.05 -9.81
CA VAL A 699 2.04 20.32 -9.08
C VAL A 699 0.77 21.15 -9.15
N GLU A 700 0.07 21.17 -10.30
CA GLU A 700 -1.22 21.85 -10.42
C GLU A 700 -2.28 21.26 -9.48
N ASN A 701 -2.41 19.93 -9.47
CA ASN A 701 -3.39 19.22 -8.64
C ASN A 701 -3.06 19.31 -7.15
N LEU A 702 -1.79 19.52 -6.79
CA LEU A 702 -1.34 19.69 -5.40
C LEU A 702 -1.35 21.15 -4.93
N LYS A 703 -1.91 22.08 -5.71
CA LYS A 703 -2.09 23.46 -5.22
C LYS A 703 -2.98 23.49 -3.97
N PRO A 704 -2.61 24.25 -2.92
CA PRO A 704 -3.48 24.49 -1.78
C PRO A 704 -4.79 25.14 -2.22
N VAL A 705 -5.89 24.74 -1.57
CA VAL A 705 -7.21 25.35 -1.75
C VAL A 705 -7.70 25.87 -0.40
N ILE A 706 -8.61 26.85 -0.43
CA ILE A 706 -9.19 27.44 0.78
C ILE A 706 -10.57 26.82 1.00
N SER A 707 -10.74 26.17 2.15
CA SER A 707 -12.02 25.71 2.69
C SER A 707 -12.44 26.62 3.84
N CYS A 708 -13.72 27.01 3.88
CA CYS A 708 -14.29 27.72 5.02
C CYS A 708 -14.89 26.77 6.07
N GLY A 709 -14.80 25.47 5.85
CA GLY A 709 -15.37 24.44 6.71
C GLY A 709 -16.88 24.28 6.56
N TRP A 710 -17.37 23.18 7.10
CA TRP A 710 -18.79 22.84 7.07
C TRP A 710 -19.62 23.78 7.93
N LEU A 711 -20.85 24.07 7.48
CA LEU A 711 -21.85 24.81 8.25
C LEU A 711 -23.03 23.89 8.59
N ASP A 712 -23.49 23.95 9.83
CA ASP A 712 -24.71 23.23 10.23
C ASP A 712 -25.97 23.92 9.68
N HIS A 713 -27.04 23.16 9.56
CA HIS A 713 -28.38 23.68 9.30
C HIS A 713 -28.96 24.31 10.58
N PRO A 714 -29.73 25.41 10.47
CA PRO A 714 -30.42 25.97 11.62
C PRO A 714 -31.47 24.97 12.12
N THR A 715 -31.64 24.89 13.45
CA THR A 715 -32.76 24.17 14.05
C THR A 715 -34.06 24.69 13.45
N ASN A 716 -35.00 23.82 13.08
CA ASN A 716 -36.23 24.20 12.36
C ASN A 716 -36.00 24.91 11.00
N GLY A 717 -34.85 24.71 10.37
CA GLY A 717 -34.60 25.14 9.00
C GLY A 717 -33.78 24.13 8.22
N ARG A 718 -33.34 24.55 7.03
CA ARG A 718 -32.60 23.75 6.06
C ARG A 718 -31.45 24.57 5.50
N LYS A 719 -30.40 23.85 5.13
CA LYS A 719 -29.23 24.38 4.43
C LYS A 719 -29.20 23.83 3.01
N ASN A 720 -28.92 24.69 2.03
CA ASN A 720 -28.72 24.33 0.63
C ASN A 720 -27.28 24.70 0.21
N GLY A 721 -26.53 23.70 -0.24
CA GLY A 721 -25.12 23.82 -0.62
C GLY A 721 -24.26 22.81 0.13
N THR A 722 -23.37 22.14 -0.60
CA THR A 722 -22.48 21.08 -0.10
C THR A 722 -21.01 21.32 -0.48
N ASN A 723 -20.71 22.46 -1.10
CA ASN A 723 -19.35 22.90 -1.39
C ASN A 723 -18.96 24.02 -0.42
N TYR A 724 -17.79 23.87 0.19
CA TYR A 724 -17.28 24.75 1.24
C TYR A 724 -15.98 25.46 0.84
N LEU A 725 -15.58 25.33 -0.43
CA LEU A 725 -14.39 25.97 -0.97
C LEU A 725 -14.62 27.44 -1.31
N LEU A 726 -13.53 28.19 -1.43
CA LEU A 726 -13.51 29.62 -1.76
C LEU A 726 -14.51 29.99 -2.87
N GLY A 727 -15.33 31.00 -2.60
CA GLY A 727 -16.34 31.50 -3.54
C GLY A 727 -17.66 30.71 -3.55
N SER A 728 -17.74 29.57 -2.86
CA SER A 728 -18.99 28.83 -2.71
C SER A 728 -20.00 29.60 -1.85
N THR A 729 -21.28 29.48 -2.20
CA THR A 729 -22.39 30.07 -1.46
C THR A 729 -23.27 28.99 -0.86
N VAL A 730 -23.54 29.10 0.44
CA VAL A 730 -24.49 28.27 1.18
C VAL A 730 -25.69 29.12 1.55
N SER A 731 -26.90 28.63 1.28
CA SER A 731 -28.15 29.34 1.55
C SER A 731 -29.01 28.63 2.59
N PHE A 732 -29.77 29.40 3.36
CA PHE A 732 -30.55 28.91 4.51
C PHE A 732 -32.02 29.29 4.38
N ILE A 733 -32.90 28.37 4.76
CA ILE A 733 -34.35 28.52 4.67
C ILE A 733 -34.98 27.96 5.94
N CYS A 734 -35.85 28.72 6.60
CA CYS A 734 -36.61 28.23 7.75
C CYS A 734 -37.81 27.37 7.31
N ASN A 735 -38.14 26.36 8.12
CA ASN A 735 -39.35 25.58 7.95
C ASN A 735 -40.58 26.48 8.19
N GLN A 736 -41.74 26.06 7.68
CA GLN A 736 -42.98 26.79 7.82
C GLN A 736 -43.30 27.08 9.31
N GLY A 737 -43.58 28.35 9.62
CA GLY A 737 -43.86 28.81 10.99
C GLY A 737 -42.67 29.46 11.71
N TYR A 738 -41.48 29.45 11.11
CA TYR A 738 -40.27 30.07 11.63
C TYR A 738 -39.77 31.18 10.70
N GLU A 739 -39.08 32.18 11.26
CA GLU A 739 -38.53 33.32 10.53
C GLU A 739 -37.01 33.33 10.64
N LEU A 740 -36.34 33.60 9.52
CA LEU A 740 -34.88 33.59 9.46
C LEU A 740 -34.30 34.84 10.12
N THR A 741 -33.46 34.64 11.13
CA THR A 741 -32.60 35.68 11.71
C THR A 741 -31.14 35.40 11.33
N GLY A 742 -30.39 36.44 10.96
CA GLY A 742 -29.01 36.31 10.46
C GLY A 742 -28.92 36.34 8.93
N SER A 743 -27.84 35.81 8.36
CA SER A 743 -27.62 35.87 6.91
C SER A 743 -28.31 34.74 6.16
N LYS A 744 -29.15 35.08 5.17
CA LYS A 744 -29.80 34.11 4.26
C LYS A 744 -28.79 33.32 3.43
N GLU A 745 -27.69 33.96 3.07
CA GLU A 745 -26.61 33.37 2.29
C GLU A 745 -25.28 33.67 2.95
N ARG A 746 -24.39 32.69 2.94
CA ARG A 746 -23.01 32.82 3.40
C ARG A 746 -22.07 32.41 2.27
N ILE A 747 -21.05 33.21 2.03
CA ILE A 747 -20.07 33.02 0.95
C ILE A 747 -18.72 32.71 1.58
N CYS A 748 -18.02 31.69 1.10
CA CYS A 748 -16.68 31.38 1.57
C CYS A 748 -15.67 32.41 1.06
N GLN A 749 -14.98 33.10 1.97
CA GLN A 749 -14.07 34.21 1.66
C GLN A 749 -12.61 33.76 1.59
N VAL A 750 -11.76 34.59 0.99
CA VAL A 750 -10.30 34.37 0.88
C VAL A 750 -9.60 34.26 2.24
N THR A 751 -10.27 34.67 3.32
CA THR A 751 -9.80 34.53 4.70
C THR A 751 -9.96 33.10 5.25
N GLY A 752 -10.66 32.21 4.53
CA GLY A 752 -11.09 30.91 5.06
C GLY A 752 -12.27 31.02 6.04
N ALA A 753 -12.95 32.17 6.08
CA ALA A 753 -14.14 32.38 6.89
C ALA A 753 -15.39 32.56 6.03
N TRP A 754 -16.54 32.18 6.58
CA TRP A 754 -17.84 32.45 5.98
C TRP A 754 -18.26 33.90 6.20
N SER A 755 -18.78 34.54 5.16
CA SER A 755 -19.36 35.88 5.26
C SER A 755 -20.62 35.91 6.14
N GLY A 756 -20.96 37.10 6.63
CA GLY A 756 -22.22 37.36 7.33
C GLY A 756 -22.37 36.63 8.67
N ASP A 757 -23.55 36.78 9.24
CA ASP A 757 -23.92 36.26 10.57
C ASP A 757 -24.52 34.85 10.48
N THR A 758 -24.29 34.04 11.53
CA THR A 758 -24.85 32.69 11.65
C THR A 758 -26.38 32.72 11.57
N PRO A 759 -26.99 31.94 10.67
CA PRO A 759 -28.44 31.88 10.50
C PRO A 759 -29.12 31.11 11.65
N SER A 760 -30.32 31.55 12.03
CA SER A 760 -31.19 30.87 12.98
C SER A 760 -32.65 30.96 12.54
N CYS A 761 -33.41 29.93 12.92
CA CYS A 761 -34.85 29.79 12.86
C CYS A 761 -35.28 29.35 14.27
#